data_AF-A0A9E2JH17-F1
#
_entry.id   AF-A0A9E2JH17-F1
#
_cell.length_a   1.000
_cell.length_b   1.000
_cell.length_c   1.000
_cell.angle_alpha   90.00
_cell.angle_beta   90.00
_cell.angle_gamma   90.00
#
_symmetry.space_group_name_H-M   'P 1'
#
loop_
_entity.id
_entity.type
_entity.pdbx_description
1 polymer ?
#
loop_
_entity_poly.entity_id
_entity_poly.type
_entity_poly.pdbx_seq_one_letter_code
_entity_poly.pdbx_strand_id
1 'polypeptide(L)'
;RDEKGEVDRVLASLLDITDRKKMEDDLQQQVREMDETQSAMLNMMEDLDEERQNAEAATRAKSDFLANMSHEIRTPMNAIIGMTHLALQTELTSKQHDYLSKVAGSAQALLGIINDILDFSKIEAGKLDIESVSFNLEQVLESVSNLITLKAHEKGIEMLFRTDAGVPIELVGDPLRLGQVLTNLANNSVKFTEQGEIVVHTHVREKETGRVKLHFEIHDTGIGMSPEQQRRLFQAFSQADTSTTRKYGGTGLGLTISKRLVELMGGEIWAESTEGQGSTFHFTVVLGIQAQAEEKRFMPTEGLAGMRVLVVDDNATSRQILHDMLESFSFEVTEAASGAEGLAELESAGDRPYRLVLMDWKMPGMNGIEASRRIKSDPKLEKTPTVIMVTAYGREEIIREAQDAGLEAFLVKPVNASVLFNTIMEVFHKDVGRKTYIRSRSEQAEDLARAIRGAEILLAEDNEINQQVAREILEGAGLKVTLADDGRQAVEQVKARDFDAVLMDIQMPEMDGIEATIEIRRLAGTAEFERLRGLPIIAMTAHAMSGDREKSLEAGMNDHVTKPIDTGELFGALARWIEPKGGGQDDMPDAASERPDEPEAEPLPELPGIDAEAGLVRVGGKTALYRKLLGRFYEEYGDTARQIQQALDDGDRELAQRLAHTIKGVSGNIAAMDLHAASVDLDAALKESDDTAARTALSPFAEALGRVMTSLADLEPVGESDTGGAGAGERPDPEALLALLAELEPHVQKRKPKLCEPILEKIAASAWPDGLRLDLGDMNKLIGKYKFKEAQAILETLRENLKSGG
;
A
#
# COMPACT_ATOMS: atom_id res chain seq x y z
N ARG A 1 -17.99 55.10 97.70
CA ARG A 1 -18.86 56.28 97.96
C ARG A 1 -19.47 56.09 99.34
N ASP A 2 -19.67 57.15 100.09
CA ASP A 2 -20.27 57.10 101.43
C ASP A 2 -21.80 57.00 101.35
N GLU A 3 -22.46 57.02 102.52
CA GLU A 3 -23.91 56.85 102.67
C GLU A 3 -24.75 58.00 102.04
N LYS A 4 -24.12 59.12 101.66
CA LYS A 4 -24.78 60.20 100.90
C LYS A 4 -24.53 60.09 99.40
N GLY A 5 -23.80 59.07 98.97
CA GLY A 5 -23.47 58.84 97.59
C GLY A 5 -22.28 59.66 97.09
N GLU A 6 -21.46 60.26 97.97
CA GLU A 6 -20.25 61.00 97.55
C GLU A 6 -19.01 60.11 97.56
N VAL A 7 -18.04 60.34 96.65
CA VAL A 7 -16.88 59.43 96.46
C VAL A 7 -15.87 59.61 97.60
N ASP A 8 -15.95 58.76 98.62
CA ASP A 8 -15.04 58.78 99.77
C ASP A 8 -13.65 58.16 99.50
N ARG A 9 -13.55 57.06 98.73
CA ARG A 9 -12.26 56.46 98.31
C ARG A 9 -12.32 55.92 96.91
N VAL A 10 -11.20 56.04 96.19
CA VAL A 10 -10.97 55.43 94.87
C VAL A 10 -9.85 54.42 95.02
N LEU A 11 -10.17 53.16 94.74
CA LEU A 11 -9.20 52.07 94.65
C LEU A 11 -8.92 51.85 93.16
N ALA A 12 -7.67 52.03 92.74
CA ALA A 12 -7.23 51.76 91.39
C ALA A 12 -6.25 50.59 91.41
N SER A 13 -6.49 49.60 90.55
CA SER A 13 -5.55 48.53 90.24
C SER A 13 -4.98 48.81 88.86
N LEU A 14 -3.66 49.00 88.77
CA LEU A 14 -2.95 49.18 87.50
C LEU A 14 -2.34 47.83 87.13
N LEU A 15 -2.83 47.22 86.05
CA LEU A 15 -2.27 46.01 85.48
C LEU A 15 -1.28 46.42 84.38
N ASP A 16 -0.01 46.04 84.52
CA ASP A 16 0.97 46.27 83.46
C ASP A 16 0.68 45.31 82.30
N ILE A 17 0.25 45.88 81.17
CA ILE A 17 -0.10 45.15 79.95
C ILE A 17 0.95 45.33 78.85
N THR A 18 2.13 45.86 79.18
CA THR A 18 3.18 46.20 78.20
C THR A 18 3.62 44.97 77.39
N ASP A 19 3.85 43.83 78.05
CA ASP A 19 4.26 42.59 77.36
C ASP A 19 3.13 42.01 76.49
N ARG A 20 1.89 42.12 76.95
CA ARG A 20 0.71 41.68 76.19
C ARG A 20 0.53 42.53 74.93
N LYS A 21 0.68 43.86 75.07
CA LYS A 21 0.62 44.81 73.95
C LYS A 21 1.75 44.56 72.94
N LYS A 22 2.97 44.28 73.41
CA LYS A 22 4.09 43.89 72.53
C LYS A 22 3.80 42.61 71.74
N MET A 23 3.31 41.55 72.39
CA MET A 23 2.95 40.31 71.69
C MET A 23 1.82 40.51 70.68
N GLU A 24 0.84 41.37 71.00
CA GLU A 24 -0.28 41.70 70.12
C GLU A 24 0.19 42.49 68.89
N ASP A 25 1.14 43.42 69.07
CA ASP A 25 1.77 44.17 67.98
C ASP A 25 2.70 43.28 67.12
N ASP A 26 3.51 42.40 67.75
CA ASP A 26 4.38 41.45 67.05
C ASP A 26 3.57 40.44 66.23
N LEU A 27 2.45 39.93 66.77
CA LEU A 27 1.55 39.04 66.05
C LEU A 27 0.87 39.76 64.88
N GLN A 28 0.42 41.00 65.08
CA GLN A 28 -0.12 41.81 63.98
C GLN A 28 0.93 42.12 62.91
N GLN A 29 2.20 42.26 63.30
CA GLN A 29 3.29 42.42 62.34
C GLN A 29 3.54 41.13 61.56
N GLN A 30 3.62 39.97 62.21
CA GLN A 30 3.77 38.68 61.53
C GLN A 30 2.60 38.37 60.59
N VAL A 31 1.36 38.67 60.99
CA VAL A 31 0.18 38.49 60.13
C VAL A 31 0.29 39.37 58.89
N ARG A 32 0.74 40.63 59.02
CA ARG A 32 0.97 41.53 57.87
C ARG A 32 2.07 41.02 56.96
N GLU A 33 3.20 40.60 57.51
CA GLU A 33 4.31 40.03 56.74
C GLU A 33 3.88 38.76 55.99
N MET A 34 3.09 37.89 56.62
CA MET A 34 2.56 36.68 55.98
C MET A 34 1.59 37.01 54.84
N ASP A 35 0.71 37.99 55.02
CA ASP A 35 -0.25 38.44 53.99
C ASP A 35 0.46 39.09 52.79
N GLU A 36 1.51 39.87 53.05
CA GLU A 36 2.39 40.43 52.01
C GLU A 36 3.14 39.33 51.24
N THR A 37 3.67 38.33 51.95
CA THR A 37 4.38 37.20 51.33
C THR A 37 3.44 36.32 50.51
N GLN A 38 2.22 36.07 51.00
CA GLN A 38 1.20 35.30 50.31
C GLN A 38 0.71 36.03 49.05
N SER A 39 0.54 37.35 49.14
CA SER A 39 0.18 38.19 47.99
C SER A 39 1.30 38.19 46.94
N ALA A 40 2.57 38.32 47.36
CA ALA A 40 3.70 38.25 46.44
C ALA A 40 3.83 36.87 45.76
N MET A 41 3.55 35.78 46.48
CA MET A 41 3.56 34.42 45.93
C MET A 41 2.43 34.18 44.93
N LEU A 42 1.23 34.71 45.19
CA LEU A 42 0.10 34.65 44.26
C LEU A 42 0.39 35.43 42.97
N ASN A 43 0.93 36.64 43.08
CA ASN A 43 1.31 37.43 41.90
C ASN A 43 2.40 36.72 41.09
N MET A 44 3.41 36.13 41.75
CA MET A 44 4.45 35.35 41.06
C MET A 44 3.88 34.11 40.36
N MET A 45 2.88 33.44 40.95
CA MET A 45 2.20 32.31 40.31
C MET A 45 1.38 32.74 39.10
N GLU A 46 0.73 33.91 39.18
CA GLU A 46 -0.04 34.47 38.06
C GLU A 46 0.89 34.89 36.92
N ASP A 47 1.98 35.60 37.21
CA ASP A 47 3.02 35.94 36.24
C ASP A 47 3.62 34.69 35.56
N LEU A 48 3.88 33.63 36.34
CA LEU A 48 4.41 32.37 35.81
C LEU A 48 3.41 31.64 34.92
N ASP A 49 2.11 31.62 35.26
CA ASP A 49 1.10 30.99 34.40
C ASP A 49 0.85 31.82 33.13
N GLU A 50 0.91 33.15 33.23
CA GLU A 50 0.80 34.04 32.07
C GLU A 50 2.00 33.87 31.12
N GLU A 51 3.23 33.81 31.64
CA GLU A 51 4.41 33.49 30.82
C GLU A 51 4.32 32.08 30.20
N ARG A 52 3.83 31.08 30.94
CA ARG A 52 3.63 29.72 30.43
C ARG A 52 2.60 29.67 29.31
N GLN A 53 1.45 30.32 29.49
CA GLN A 53 0.41 30.41 28.47
C GLN A 53 0.91 31.12 27.20
N ASN A 54 1.69 32.19 27.36
CA ASN A 54 2.31 32.89 26.24
C ASN A 54 3.32 32.00 25.49
N ALA A 55 4.14 31.22 26.20
CA ALA A 55 5.07 30.28 25.60
C ALA A 55 4.34 29.15 24.84
N GLU A 56 3.28 28.59 25.41
CA GLU A 56 2.45 27.54 24.79
C GLU A 56 1.71 28.07 23.54
N ALA A 57 1.16 29.28 23.61
CA ALA A 57 0.50 29.94 22.49
C ALA A 57 1.47 30.22 21.33
N ALA A 58 2.67 30.71 21.64
CA ALA A 58 3.72 30.91 20.64
C ALA A 58 4.14 29.60 19.96
N THR A 59 4.23 28.51 20.74
CA THR A 59 4.60 27.18 20.23
C THR A 59 3.51 26.60 19.32
N ARG A 60 2.23 26.75 19.69
CA ARG A 60 1.10 26.37 18.83
C ARG A 60 1.05 27.18 17.54
N ALA A 61 1.19 28.51 17.62
CA ALA A 61 1.19 29.37 16.45
C ALA A 61 2.33 29.03 15.48
N LYS A 62 3.53 28.74 16.00
CA LYS A 62 4.68 28.26 15.21
C LYS A 62 4.37 26.94 14.50
N SER A 63 3.71 26.02 15.19
CA SER A 63 3.37 24.69 14.65
C SER A 63 2.29 24.77 13.57
N ASP A 64 1.25 25.59 13.79
CA ASP A 64 0.16 25.78 12.82
C ASP A 64 0.66 26.54 11.57
N PHE A 65 1.58 27.50 11.75
CA PHE A 65 2.26 28.15 10.63
C PHE A 65 3.05 27.14 9.79
N LEU A 66 3.80 26.24 10.42
CA LEU A 66 4.59 25.24 9.72
C LEU A 66 3.71 24.18 9.03
N ALA A 67 2.61 23.76 9.66
CA ALA A 67 1.64 22.86 9.05
C ALA A 67 1.02 23.45 7.78
N ASN A 68 0.69 24.75 7.77
CA ASN A 68 0.19 25.43 6.57
C ASN A 68 1.28 25.60 5.51
N MET A 69 2.50 25.99 5.91
CA MET A 69 3.64 26.08 5.01
C MET A 69 3.97 24.73 4.35
N SER A 70 3.70 23.60 5.00
CA SER A 70 3.85 22.26 4.39
C SER A 70 3.17 22.17 3.04
N HIS A 71 1.89 22.56 2.97
CA HIS A 71 1.11 22.44 1.75
C HIS A 71 1.60 23.43 0.70
N GLU A 72 1.93 24.66 1.10
CA GLU A 72 2.42 25.70 0.19
C GLU A 72 3.82 25.41 -0.37
N ILE A 73 4.67 24.66 0.34
CA ILE A 73 5.99 24.26 -0.14
C ILE A 73 5.93 22.92 -0.91
N ARG A 74 5.07 21.98 -0.49
CA ARG A 74 4.93 20.67 -1.14
C ARG A 74 4.43 20.77 -2.58
N THR A 75 3.43 21.62 -2.83
CA THR A 75 2.83 21.79 -4.16
C THR A 75 3.87 22.22 -5.23
N PRO A 76 4.64 23.32 -5.06
CA PRO A 76 5.65 23.70 -6.05
C PRO A 76 6.79 22.68 -6.17
N MET A 77 7.14 21.98 -5.08
CA MET A 77 8.18 20.95 -5.10
C MET A 77 7.76 19.70 -5.88
N ASN A 78 6.52 19.23 -5.68
CA ASN A 78 5.95 18.11 -6.44
C ASN A 78 5.85 18.46 -7.93
N ALA A 79 5.52 19.71 -8.28
CA ALA A 79 5.53 20.17 -9.66
C ALA A 79 6.94 20.15 -10.28
N ILE A 80 7.98 20.57 -9.53
CA ILE A 80 9.39 20.49 -10.00
C ILE A 80 9.83 19.03 -10.19
N ILE A 81 9.49 18.14 -9.26
CA ILE A 81 9.80 16.70 -9.36
C ILE A 81 9.09 16.08 -10.57
N GLY A 82 7.78 16.34 -10.71
CA GLY A 82 6.96 15.86 -11.83
C GLY A 82 7.49 16.35 -13.18
N MET A 83 7.74 17.66 -13.33
CA MET A 83 8.28 18.22 -14.59
C MET A 83 9.68 17.68 -14.90
N THR A 84 10.52 17.45 -13.89
CA THR A 84 11.85 16.88 -14.11
C THR A 84 11.77 15.40 -14.52
N HIS A 85 10.84 14.65 -13.94
CA HIS A 85 10.58 13.25 -14.30
C HIS A 85 10.06 13.13 -15.74
N LEU A 86 9.09 13.97 -16.13
CA LEU A 86 8.58 14.04 -17.50
C LEU A 86 9.68 14.41 -18.51
N ALA A 87 10.54 15.37 -18.16
CA ALA A 87 11.67 15.74 -19.02
C ALA A 87 12.67 14.58 -19.20
N LEU A 88 12.93 13.80 -18.14
CA LEU A 88 13.81 12.61 -18.18
C LEU A 88 13.29 11.50 -19.10
N GLN A 89 11.98 11.46 -19.37
CA GLN A 89 11.35 10.49 -20.29
C GLN A 89 11.37 10.93 -21.76
N THR A 90 11.98 12.07 -22.09
CA THR A 90 12.11 12.57 -23.48
C THR A 90 13.47 12.22 -24.11
N GLU A 91 13.64 12.48 -25.41
CA GLU A 91 14.95 12.39 -26.06
C GLU A 91 15.91 13.46 -25.53
N LEU A 92 16.88 13.03 -24.72
CA LEU A 92 17.86 13.91 -24.09
C LEU A 92 19.28 13.57 -24.53
N THR A 93 20.12 14.59 -24.69
CA THR A 93 21.57 14.37 -24.75
C THR A 93 22.08 13.89 -23.37
N SER A 94 23.19 13.16 -23.34
CA SER A 94 23.76 12.64 -22.08
C SER A 94 24.03 13.73 -21.03
N LYS A 95 24.34 14.97 -21.46
CA LYS A 95 24.49 16.12 -20.55
C LYS A 95 23.16 16.62 -19.98
N GLN A 96 22.10 16.64 -20.79
CA GLN A 96 20.77 17.07 -20.32
C GLN A 96 20.15 16.04 -19.37
N HIS A 97 20.33 14.76 -19.66
CA HIS A 97 19.94 13.69 -18.76
C HIS A 97 20.68 13.82 -17.41
N ASP A 98 22.00 14.00 -17.42
CA ASP A 98 22.78 14.23 -16.19
C ASP A 98 22.30 15.46 -15.39
N TYR A 99 21.97 16.58 -16.05
CA TYR A 99 21.42 17.76 -15.37
C TYR A 99 20.04 17.51 -14.76
N LEU A 100 19.12 16.90 -15.50
CA LEU A 100 17.77 16.63 -15.03
C LEU A 100 17.77 15.57 -13.92
N SER A 101 18.58 14.51 -14.00
CA SER A 101 18.74 13.55 -12.90
C SER A 101 19.25 14.22 -11.63
N LYS A 102 20.17 15.19 -11.75
CA LYS A 102 20.65 15.98 -10.60
C LYS A 102 19.60 16.93 -10.02
N VAL A 103 18.76 17.53 -10.87
CA VAL A 103 17.62 18.37 -10.43
C VAL A 103 16.59 17.52 -9.69
N ALA A 104 16.22 16.34 -10.23
CA ALA A 104 15.28 15.43 -9.59
C ALA A 104 15.79 14.97 -8.22
N GLY A 105 17.05 14.53 -8.14
CA GLY A 105 17.67 14.16 -6.87
C GLY A 105 17.71 15.30 -5.86
N SER A 106 17.97 16.53 -6.31
CA SER A 106 17.98 17.72 -5.45
C SER A 106 16.59 18.10 -4.95
N ALA A 107 15.56 17.98 -5.81
CA ALA A 107 14.19 18.27 -5.45
C ALA A 107 13.62 17.23 -4.47
N GLN A 108 13.92 15.94 -4.68
CA GLN A 108 13.56 14.87 -3.75
C GLN A 108 14.24 15.05 -2.39
N ALA A 109 15.52 15.43 -2.39
CA ALA A 109 16.26 15.72 -1.17
C ALA A 109 15.60 16.87 -0.40
N LEU A 110 15.28 17.98 -1.08
CA LEU A 110 14.62 19.15 -0.47
C LEU A 110 13.23 18.81 0.09
N LEU A 111 12.44 17.98 -0.59
CA LEU A 111 11.14 17.53 -0.08
C LEU A 111 11.30 16.66 1.19
N GLY A 112 12.34 15.83 1.25
CA GLY A 112 12.76 15.15 2.47
C GLY A 112 13.09 16.13 3.61
N ILE A 113 13.87 17.19 3.32
CA ILE A 113 14.18 18.25 4.32
C ILE A 113 12.91 18.90 4.87
N ILE A 114 11.95 19.21 3.99
CA ILE A 114 10.70 19.85 4.38
C ILE A 114 9.89 18.91 5.27
N ASN A 115 9.76 17.63 4.89
CA ASN A 115 9.06 16.64 5.69
C ASN A 115 9.72 16.45 7.07
N ASP A 116 11.07 16.42 7.15
CA ASP A 116 11.80 16.37 8.42
C ASP A 116 11.46 17.57 9.33
N ILE A 117 11.44 18.79 8.77
CA ILE A 117 11.10 20.00 9.53
C ILE A 117 9.67 19.95 10.07
N LEU A 118 8.75 19.41 9.28
CA LEU A 118 7.33 19.30 9.64
C LEU A 118 7.08 18.24 10.69
N ASP A 119 7.69 17.06 10.53
CA ASP A 119 7.67 15.99 11.52
C ASP A 119 8.24 16.51 12.85
N PHE A 120 9.39 17.20 12.82
CA PHE A 120 9.97 17.85 13.99
C PHE A 120 8.99 18.85 14.65
N SER A 121 8.28 19.64 13.85
CA SER A 121 7.33 20.64 14.36
C SER A 121 6.09 20.02 14.98
N LYS A 122 5.52 18.97 14.36
CA LYS A 122 4.38 18.22 14.93
C LYS A 122 4.75 17.55 16.25
N ILE A 123 5.97 17.02 16.31
CA ILE A 123 6.54 16.40 17.49
C ILE A 123 6.76 17.41 18.63
N GLU A 124 7.33 18.59 18.34
CA GLU A 124 7.53 19.68 19.33
C GLU A 124 6.18 20.19 19.88
N ALA A 125 5.14 20.18 19.04
CA ALA A 125 3.77 20.55 19.41
C ALA A 125 3.02 19.49 20.24
N GLY A 126 3.59 18.29 20.40
CA GLY A 126 2.90 17.16 21.03
C GLY A 126 1.70 16.63 20.24
N LYS A 127 1.64 16.91 18.92
CA LYS A 127 0.54 16.51 18.02
C LYS A 127 0.84 15.23 17.23
N LEU A 128 1.89 14.49 17.58
CA LEU A 128 2.25 13.23 16.92
C LEU A 128 1.83 12.06 17.80
N ASP A 129 0.78 11.37 17.38
CA ASP A 129 0.29 10.15 18.02
C ASP A 129 1.05 8.93 17.48
N ILE A 130 1.40 8.00 18.38
CA ILE A 130 1.98 6.70 18.02
C ILE A 130 0.85 5.70 17.90
N GLU A 131 0.77 5.04 16.75
CA GLU A 131 -0.24 4.03 16.52
C GLU A 131 0.02 2.75 17.33
N SER A 132 -1.03 1.97 17.54
CA SER A 132 -0.94 0.66 18.20
C SER A 132 -1.69 -0.37 17.36
N VAL A 133 -1.03 -0.87 16.32
CA VAL A 133 -1.57 -1.85 15.37
C VAL A 133 -0.78 -3.15 15.43
N SER A 134 -1.43 -4.26 15.09
CA SER A 134 -0.74 -5.55 14.94
C SER A 134 0.12 -5.50 13.68
N PHE A 135 1.39 -5.91 13.78
CA PHE A 135 2.29 -5.96 12.64
C PHE A 135 3.33 -7.08 12.80
N ASN A 136 3.87 -7.48 11.64
CA ASN A 136 4.95 -8.43 11.55
C ASN A 136 6.31 -7.71 11.44
N LEU A 137 7.22 -7.96 12.38
CA LEU A 137 8.53 -7.30 12.42
C LEU A 137 9.38 -7.58 11.18
N GLU A 138 9.32 -8.80 10.64
CA GLU A 138 10.12 -9.18 9.47
C GLU A 138 9.71 -8.38 8.23
N GLN A 139 8.42 -8.08 8.05
CA GLN A 139 7.94 -7.23 6.96
C GLN A 139 8.47 -5.79 7.06
N VAL A 140 8.62 -5.26 8.27
CA VAL A 140 9.22 -3.94 8.49
C VAL A 140 10.70 -3.96 8.11
N LEU A 141 11.44 -4.97 8.57
CA LEU A 141 12.87 -5.14 8.23
C LEU A 141 13.08 -5.37 6.73
N GLU A 142 12.21 -6.14 6.08
CA GLU A 142 12.21 -6.37 4.63
C GLU A 142 11.96 -5.07 3.86
N SER A 143 10.99 -4.26 4.30
CA SER A 143 10.72 -2.95 3.69
C SER A 143 11.93 -2.01 3.80
N VAL A 144 12.57 -1.96 4.97
CA VAL A 144 13.81 -1.18 5.18
C VAL A 144 14.94 -1.69 4.29
N SER A 145 15.10 -3.00 4.21
CA SER A 145 16.08 -3.66 3.34
C SER A 145 15.92 -3.25 1.88
N ASN A 146 14.71 -3.38 1.33
CA ASN A 146 14.41 -3.10 -0.07
C ASN A 146 14.72 -1.64 -0.46
N LEU A 147 14.51 -0.70 0.47
CA LEU A 147 14.79 0.73 0.24
C LEU A 147 16.29 1.08 0.23
N ILE A 148 17.12 0.33 0.94
CA ILE A 148 18.52 0.71 1.21
C ILE A 148 19.50 -0.10 0.36
N THR A 149 19.14 -1.34 0.01
CA THR A 149 20.00 -2.29 -0.70
C THR A 149 20.55 -1.73 -2.01
N LEU A 150 19.73 -1.01 -2.79
CA LEU A 150 20.19 -0.38 -4.04
C LEU A 150 21.33 0.63 -3.81
N LYS A 151 21.18 1.50 -2.81
CA LYS A 151 22.17 2.54 -2.48
C LYS A 151 23.45 1.96 -1.87
N ALA A 152 23.32 0.94 -1.03
CA ALA A 152 24.47 0.24 -0.45
C ALA A 152 25.28 -0.46 -1.57
N HIS A 153 24.58 -1.11 -2.50
CA HIS A 153 25.21 -1.79 -3.63
C HIS A 153 25.92 -0.84 -4.60
N GLU A 154 25.35 0.33 -4.90
CA GLU A 154 26.02 1.36 -5.73
C GLU A 154 27.40 1.75 -5.17
N LYS A 155 27.58 1.65 -3.85
CA LYS A 155 28.85 1.88 -3.16
C LYS A 155 29.67 0.61 -2.93
N GLY A 156 29.14 -0.56 -3.27
CA GLY A 156 29.76 -1.86 -2.97
C GLY A 156 29.82 -2.18 -1.48
N ILE A 157 28.88 -1.66 -0.69
CA ILE A 157 28.75 -1.94 0.75
C ILE A 157 27.83 -3.14 0.93
N GLU A 158 28.26 -4.11 1.74
CA GLU A 158 27.44 -5.26 2.09
C GLU A 158 26.45 -4.91 3.20
N MET A 159 25.18 -5.28 3.01
CA MET A 159 24.10 -5.00 3.96
C MET A 159 23.61 -6.33 4.53
N LEU A 160 23.64 -6.48 5.86
CA LEU A 160 23.32 -7.71 6.57
C LEU A 160 22.26 -7.47 7.63
N PHE A 161 21.29 -8.38 7.75
CA PHE A 161 20.25 -8.33 8.78
C PHE A 161 20.35 -9.56 9.68
N ARG A 162 20.39 -9.34 10.99
CA ARG A 162 20.45 -10.39 12.00
C ARG A 162 19.33 -10.18 13.01
N THR A 163 18.54 -11.22 13.27
CA THR A 163 17.50 -11.20 14.30
C THR A 163 17.66 -12.40 15.20
N ASP A 164 17.74 -12.18 16.51
CA ASP A 164 17.91 -13.26 17.48
C ASP A 164 16.63 -14.11 17.61
N ALA A 165 16.80 -15.42 17.82
CA ALA A 165 15.70 -16.38 17.91
C ALA A 165 14.68 -16.10 19.05
N GLY A 166 15.05 -15.28 20.04
CA GLY A 166 14.18 -14.88 21.14
C GLY A 166 13.19 -13.76 20.81
N VAL A 167 13.35 -13.09 19.66
CA VAL A 167 12.55 -11.93 19.24
C VAL A 167 11.16 -12.39 18.77
N PRO A 168 10.06 -11.86 19.35
CA PRO A 168 8.72 -12.11 18.83
C PRO A 168 8.53 -11.45 17.45
N ILE A 169 7.89 -12.17 16.52
CA ILE A 169 7.65 -11.69 15.15
C ILE A 169 6.37 -10.85 15.06
N GLU A 170 5.29 -11.32 15.70
CA GLU A 170 4.00 -10.62 15.73
C GLU A 170 3.92 -9.68 16.94
N LEU A 171 3.93 -8.39 16.65
CA LEU A 171 4.04 -7.31 17.63
C LEU A 171 2.87 -6.33 17.48
N VAL A 172 2.65 -5.54 18.53
CA VAL A 172 1.65 -4.47 18.55
C VAL A 172 2.35 -3.14 18.80
N GLY A 173 2.21 -2.18 17.88
CA GLY A 173 2.87 -0.88 17.93
C GLY A 173 2.74 -0.13 16.59
N ASP A 174 3.68 0.76 16.30
CA ASP A 174 3.67 1.57 15.07
C ASP A 174 4.78 1.12 14.10
N PRO A 175 4.46 0.29 13.08
CA PRO A 175 5.45 -0.21 12.14
C PRO A 175 6.05 0.89 11.25
N LEU A 176 5.28 1.96 10.97
CA LEU A 176 5.72 3.06 10.11
C LEU A 176 6.82 3.87 10.79
N ARG A 177 6.62 4.22 12.08
CA ARG A 177 7.61 4.99 12.84
C ARG A 177 8.84 4.16 13.17
N LEU A 178 8.67 2.88 13.48
CA LEU A 178 9.80 1.96 13.62
C LEU A 178 10.63 1.89 12.33
N GLY A 179 9.96 1.71 11.19
CA GLY A 179 10.60 1.71 9.87
C GLY A 179 11.30 3.04 9.56
N GLN A 180 10.73 4.17 9.96
CA GLN A 180 11.33 5.50 9.79
C GLN A 180 12.65 5.65 10.57
N VAL A 181 12.69 5.20 11.83
CA VAL A 181 13.90 5.22 12.65
C VAL A 181 14.99 4.34 12.02
N LEU A 182 14.64 3.10 11.66
CA LEU A 182 15.56 2.15 11.03
C LEU A 182 16.11 2.68 9.69
N THR A 183 15.22 3.18 8.84
CA THR A 183 15.59 3.71 7.51
C THR A 183 16.54 4.88 7.62
N ASN A 184 16.32 5.77 8.58
CA ASN A 184 17.18 6.94 8.79
C ASN A 184 18.58 6.54 9.28
N LEU A 185 18.66 5.66 10.30
CA LEU A 185 19.94 5.19 10.82
C LEU A 185 20.73 4.42 9.75
N ALA A 186 20.09 3.50 9.03
CA ALA A 186 20.74 2.73 7.99
C ALA A 186 21.13 3.58 6.77
N ASN A 187 20.35 4.60 6.36
CA ASN A 187 20.78 5.55 5.33
C ASN A 187 22.00 6.36 5.78
N ASN A 188 22.09 6.73 7.07
CA ASN A 188 23.28 7.41 7.60
C ASN A 188 24.50 6.47 7.54
N SER A 189 24.36 5.21 7.93
CA SER A 189 25.42 4.21 7.83
C SER A 189 25.90 4.02 6.38
N VAL A 190 24.99 3.91 5.40
CA VAL A 190 25.36 3.84 3.96
C VAL A 190 26.04 5.13 3.50
N LYS A 191 25.60 6.28 4.00
CA LYS A 191 26.16 7.58 3.63
C LYS A 191 27.60 7.74 4.10
N PHE A 192 27.92 7.32 5.32
CA PHE A 192 29.23 7.52 5.98
C PHE A 192 30.19 6.33 5.87
N THR A 193 29.73 5.23 5.29
CA THR A 193 30.57 4.09 4.91
C THR A 193 30.95 4.23 3.43
N GLU A 194 32.24 4.08 3.12
CA GLU A 194 32.73 4.10 1.73
C GLU A 194 32.90 2.69 1.18
N GLN A 195 33.40 1.76 2.00
CA GLN A 195 33.58 0.34 1.71
C GLN A 195 33.40 -0.46 3.00
N GLY A 196 33.01 -1.73 2.89
CA GLY A 196 32.83 -2.64 4.01
C GLY A 196 31.38 -3.07 4.15
N GLU A 197 30.88 -3.13 5.39
CA GLU A 197 29.56 -3.71 5.68
C GLU A 197 28.75 -2.89 6.69
N ILE A 198 27.45 -3.12 6.66
CA ILE A 198 26.48 -2.58 7.60
C ILE A 198 25.63 -3.73 8.11
N VAL A 199 25.52 -3.86 9.42
CA VAL A 199 24.75 -4.93 10.09
C VAL A 199 23.62 -4.30 10.89
N VAL A 200 22.38 -4.68 10.58
CA VAL A 200 21.19 -4.37 11.40
C VAL A 200 20.90 -5.58 12.28
N HIS A 201 21.18 -5.47 13.57
CA HIS A 201 20.97 -6.53 14.55
C HIS A 201 19.76 -6.21 15.43
N THR A 202 18.85 -7.17 15.60
CA THR A 202 17.67 -7.06 16.47
C THR A 202 17.71 -8.13 17.55
N HIS A 203 17.58 -7.72 18.80
CA HIS A 203 17.53 -8.64 19.93
C HIS A 203 16.58 -8.17 21.05
N VAL A 204 16.21 -9.09 21.93
CA VAL A 204 15.35 -8.79 23.07
C VAL A 204 16.21 -8.29 24.23
N ARG A 205 15.88 -7.10 24.76
CA ARG A 205 16.51 -6.57 25.97
C ARG A 205 15.75 -6.99 27.23
N GLU A 206 14.42 -6.83 27.20
CA GLU A 206 13.53 -7.19 28.30
C GLU A 206 12.24 -7.79 27.72
N LYS A 207 11.69 -8.82 28.40
CA LYS A 207 10.44 -9.46 27.99
C LYS A 207 9.55 -9.65 29.21
N GLU A 208 8.35 -9.11 29.14
CA GLU A 208 7.32 -9.22 30.18
C GLU A 208 6.06 -9.87 29.58
N THR A 209 5.08 -10.19 30.42
CA THR A 209 3.82 -10.75 29.94
C THR A 209 3.09 -9.73 29.05
N GLY A 210 2.97 -10.03 27.76
CA GLY A 210 2.27 -9.20 26.78
C GLY A 210 3.03 -7.98 26.27
N ARG A 211 4.28 -7.75 26.69
CA ARG A 211 5.15 -6.68 26.16
C ARG A 211 6.60 -7.14 26.01
N VAL A 212 7.29 -6.56 25.03
CA VAL A 212 8.72 -6.78 24.80
C VAL A 212 9.42 -5.45 24.58
N LYS A 213 10.61 -5.30 25.15
CA LYS A 213 11.53 -4.23 24.82
C LYS A 213 12.58 -4.76 23.86
N LEU A 214 12.47 -4.37 22.60
CA LEU A 214 13.44 -4.72 21.58
C LEU A 214 14.59 -3.72 21.57
N HIS A 215 15.78 -4.20 21.26
CA HIS A 215 16.98 -3.41 21.03
C HIS A 215 17.47 -3.67 19.61
N PHE A 216 17.63 -2.57 18.88
CA PHE A 216 18.15 -2.55 17.52
C PHE A 216 19.52 -1.91 17.53
N GLU A 217 20.47 -2.55 16.85
CA GLU A 217 21.83 -2.06 16.64
C GLU A 217 22.08 -1.95 15.14
N ILE A 218 22.55 -0.78 14.70
CA ILE A 218 22.98 -0.55 13.32
C ILE A 218 24.48 -0.29 13.39
N HIS A 219 25.25 -1.33 13.08
CA HIS A 219 26.70 -1.28 13.02
C HIS A 219 27.16 -0.97 11.60
N ASP A 220 28.11 -0.04 11.45
CA ASP A 220 28.76 0.29 10.19
C ASP A 220 30.28 0.34 10.35
N THR A 221 31.00 -0.03 9.29
CA THR A 221 32.47 0.05 9.22
C THR A 221 32.95 1.39 8.65
N GLY A 222 32.18 2.46 8.82
CA GLY A 222 32.45 3.77 8.22
C GLY A 222 33.55 4.58 8.90
N ILE A 223 33.56 5.89 8.64
CA ILE A 223 34.60 6.82 9.14
C ILE A 223 34.65 6.95 10.67
N GLY A 224 33.62 6.50 11.38
CA GLY A 224 33.47 6.71 12.82
C GLY A 224 33.40 8.18 13.23
N MET A 225 33.38 8.44 14.54
CA MET A 225 33.16 9.76 15.13
C MET A 225 34.04 9.99 16.36
N SER A 226 34.42 11.24 16.58
CA SER A 226 35.12 11.66 17.80
C SER A 226 34.16 11.78 19.01
N PRO A 227 34.67 11.74 20.26
CA PRO A 227 33.84 11.92 21.46
C PRO A 227 33.08 13.25 21.51
N GLU A 228 33.62 14.31 20.90
CA GLU A 228 32.95 15.61 20.77
C GLU A 228 31.78 15.54 19.78
N GLN A 229 31.96 14.85 18.65
CA GLN A 229 30.90 14.66 17.65
C GLN A 229 29.76 13.80 18.22
N GLN A 230 30.10 12.73 18.93
CA GLN A 230 29.11 11.85 19.59
C GLN A 230 28.18 12.60 20.53
N ARG A 231 28.73 13.49 21.38
CA ARG A 231 27.95 14.27 22.34
C ARG A 231 26.96 15.24 21.69
N ARG A 232 27.15 15.57 20.42
CA ARG A 232 26.31 16.52 19.68
C ARG A 232 25.38 15.85 18.66
N LEU A 233 25.47 14.53 18.45
CA LEU A 233 24.72 13.79 17.41
C LEU A 233 23.20 14.02 17.44
N PHE A 234 22.60 14.05 18.63
CA PHE A 234 21.14 14.11 18.78
C PHE A 234 20.61 15.54 19.02
N GLN A 235 21.47 16.56 18.97
CA GLN A 235 21.05 17.95 19.13
C GLN A 235 20.49 18.49 17.79
N ALA A 236 19.36 19.20 17.84
CA ALA A 236 18.77 19.79 16.65
C ALA A 236 19.77 20.76 15.98
N PHE A 237 19.90 20.67 14.65
CA PHE A 237 20.78 21.52 13.84
C PHE A 237 22.29 21.43 14.16
N SER A 238 22.69 20.43 14.95
CA SER A 238 24.09 20.10 15.17
C SER A 238 24.65 19.40 13.92
N GLN A 239 25.50 20.09 13.17
CA GLN A 239 26.24 19.52 12.06
C GLN A 239 27.74 19.56 12.40
N ALA A 240 28.41 18.41 12.26
CA ALA A 240 29.73 18.16 12.82
C ALA A 240 30.88 18.97 12.21
N ASP A 241 30.71 19.67 11.08
CA ASP A 241 31.66 20.70 10.60
C ASP A 241 31.10 21.48 9.38
N THR A 242 31.49 22.76 9.24
CA THR A 242 31.17 23.60 8.07
C THR A 242 32.01 23.26 6.82
N SER A 243 32.99 22.35 6.95
CA SER A 243 33.88 21.91 5.86
C SER A 243 33.43 20.60 5.19
N THR A 244 32.82 19.68 5.94
CA THR A 244 32.27 18.39 5.48
C THR A 244 30.87 18.51 4.85
N THR A 245 30.18 19.61 5.10
CA THR A 245 28.83 19.94 4.59
C THR A 245 28.74 20.01 3.07
N ARG A 246 29.86 20.24 2.37
CA ARG A 246 29.88 20.28 0.89
C ARG A 246 29.97 18.92 0.21
N LYS A 247 30.34 17.85 0.92
CA LYS A 247 30.52 16.51 0.31
C LYS A 247 29.38 15.53 0.65
N TYR A 248 28.65 15.72 1.76
CA TYR A 248 27.65 14.76 2.25
C TYR A 248 26.38 15.43 2.86
N GLY A 249 25.70 16.31 2.13
CA GLY A 249 24.57 17.12 2.64
C GLY A 249 23.47 16.38 3.43
N GLY A 250 22.87 17.07 4.42
CA GLY A 250 21.74 16.61 5.23
C GLY A 250 21.22 17.74 6.14
N THR A 251 20.00 17.61 6.66
CA THR A 251 19.35 18.62 7.53
C THR A 251 19.96 18.71 8.92
N GLY A 252 20.54 17.61 9.42
CA GLY A 252 20.89 17.46 10.83
C GLY A 252 19.67 17.27 11.74
N LEU A 253 18.47 17.08 11.18
CA LEU A 253 17.24 16.85 11.94
C LEU A 253 16.91 15.38 12.10
N GLY A 254 17.33 14.53 11.14
CA GLY A 254 16.99 13.11 11.14
C GLY A 254 17.25 12.42 12.48
N LEU A 255 18.45 12.55 13.06
CA LEU A 255 18.77 11.89 14.33
C LEU A 255 17.95 12.43 15.50
N THR A 256 17.61 13.72 15.50
CA THR A 256 16.74 14.32 16.51
C THR A 256 15.30 13.82 16.38
N ILE A 257 14.79 13.65 15.16
CA ILE A 257 13.48 13.05 14.89
C ILE A 257 13.49 11.59 15.35
N SER A 258 14.50 10.81 14.96
CA SER A 258 14.64 9.41 15.41
C SER A 258 14.65 9.30 16.93
N LYS A 259 15.40 10.17 17.62
CA LYS A 259 15.41 10.21 19.09
C LYS A 259 14.02 10.43 19.66
N ARG A 260 13.27 11.37 19.10
CA ARG A 260 11.97 11.72 19.65
C ARG A 260 10.89 10.69 19.33
N LEU A 261 10.94 10.06 18.15
CA LEU A 261 10.11 8.90 17.83
C LEU A 261 10.40 7.73 18.78
N VAL A 262 11.67 7.45 19.06
CA VAL A 262 12.07 6.41 20.02
C VAL A 262 11.56 6.72 21.43
N GLU A 263 11.67 7.96 21.89
CA GLU A 263 11.10 8.38 23.19
C GLU A 263 9.58 8.21 23.24
N LEU A 264 8.85 8.56 22.16
CA LEU A 264 7.40 8.37 22.07
C LEU A 264 7.01 6.87 22.05
N MET A 265 7.85 6.01 21.49
CA MET A 265 7.71 4.55 21.55
C MET A 265 8.22 3.94 22.88
N GLY A 266 8.46 4.77 23.91
CA GLY A 266 8.84 4.32 25.25
C GLY A 266 10.29 3.81 25.36
N GLY A 267 11.15 4.18 24.43
CA GLY A 267 12.53 3.71 24.33
C GLY A 267 13.61 4.78 24.53
N GLU A 268 14.85 4.39 24.25
CA GLU A 268 16.04 5.25 24.29
C GLU A 268 16.93 5.00 23.06
N ILE A 269 17.64 6.03 22.58
CA ILE A 269 18.60 5.96 21.46
C ILE A 269 19.97 6.51 21.89
N TRP A 270 21.05 5.86 21.45
CA TRP A 270 22.43 6.30 21.68
C TRP A 270 23.36 5.82 20.55
N ALA A 271 24.63 6.21 20.60
CA ALA A 271 25.63 5.81 19.62
C ALA A 271 26.98 5.55 20.29
N GLU A 272 27.67 4.53 19.80
CA GLU A 272 29.03 4.15 20.17
C GLU A 272 29.88 4.16 18.90
N SER A 273 31.03 4.82 18.91
CA SER A 273 31.86 4.95 17.71
C SER A 273 33.30 5.28 18.07
N THR A 274 34.22 4.89 17.21
CA THR A 274 35.63 5.26 17.29
C THR A 274 36.07 5.74 15.92
N GLU A 275 36.73 6.90 15.86
CA GLU A 275 37.22 7.48 14.60
C GLU A 275 38.08 6.49 13.81
N GLY A 276 37.71 6.25 12.55
CA GLY A 276 38.35 5.31 11.63
C GLY A 276 38.01 3.83 11.85
N GLN A 277 37.11 3.49 12.78
CA GLN A 277 36.72 2.10 13.08
C GLN A 277 35.21 1.83 12.91
N GLY A 278 34.46 2.83 12.45
CA GLY A 278 33.01 2.71 12.28
C GLY A 278 32.18 3.18 13.47
N SER A 279 30.88 2.90 13.41
CA SER A 279 29.89 3.34 14.41
C SER A 279 28.84 2.26 14.65
N THR A 280 28.31 2.20 15.87
CA THR A 280 27.12 1.43 16.21
C THR A 280 26.08 2.38 16.78
N PHE A 281 24.94 2.48 16.09
CA PHE A 281 23.77 3.21 16.57
C PHE A 281 22.83 2.24 17.25
N HIS A 282 22.41 2.58 18.46
CA HIS A 282 21.58 1.73 19.29
C HIS A 282 20.26 2.42 19.57
N PHE A 283 19.15 1.70 19.47
CA PHE A 283 17.89 2.19 20.03
C PHE A 283 17.00 1.08 20.55
N THR A 284 16.19 1.39 21.56
CA THR A 284 15.18 0.48 22.08
C THR A 284 13.78 0.97 21.79
N VAL A 285 12.81 0.05 21.73
CA VAL A 285 11.37 0.37 21.63
C VAL A 285 10.59 -0.62 22.49
N VAL A 286 9.48 -0.15 23.07
CA VAL A 286 8.57 -1.00 23.83
C VAL A 286 7.36 -1.33 22.96
N LEU A 287 7.11 -2.62 22.74
CA LEU A 287 6.06 -3.13 21.86
C LEU A 287 5.18 -4.13 22.62
N GLY A 288 3.91 -4.22 22.24
CA GLY A 288 3.02 -5.29 22.70
C GLY A 288 3.34 -6.61 22.00
N ILE A 289 3.09 -7.73 22.68
CA ILE A 289 3.16 -9.07 22.08
C ILE A 289 1.73 -9.55 21.86
N GLN A 290 1.41 -10.00 20.65
CA GLN A 290 0.08 -10.53 20.35
C GLN A 290 -0.15 -11.87 21.09
N ALA A 291 -1.23 -11.96 21.87
CA ALA A 291 -1.50 -13.06 22.81
C ALA A 291 -1.76 -14.44 22.18
N GLN A 292 -1.89 -14.52 20.84
CA GLN A 292 -2.06 -15.78 20.09
C GLN A 292 -0.82 -16.18 19.26
N ALA A 293 0.30 -15.46 19.40
CA ALA A 293 1.53 -15.73 18.64
C ALA A 293 2.45 -16.79 19.28
N GLU A 294 1.99 -17.50 20.32
CA GLU A 294 2.71 -18.68 20.80
C GLU A 294 2.50 -19.81 19.79
N GLU A 295 3.62 -20.29 19.21
CA GLU A 295 3.75 -21.52 18.39
C GLU A 295 3.66 -21.42 16.86
N LYS A 296 4.28 -20.41 16.23
CA LYS A 296 4.85 -20.61 14.88
C LYS A 296 6.35 -20.36 14.89
N ARG A 297 7.08 -21.25 15.55
CA ARG A 297 8.52 -21.40 15.28
C ARG A 297 8.67 -22.01 13.88
N PHE A 298 9.73 -21.64 13.18
CA PHE A 298 10.25 -22.36 12.01
C PHE A 298 10.69 -23.77 12.42
N MET A 299 9.75 -24.62 12.81
CA MET A 299 9.99 -26.03 13.06
C MET A 299 9.96 -26.70 11.69
N PRO A 300 11.06 -27.35 11.26
CA PRO A 300 11.00 -28.19 10.08
C PRO A 300 9.92 -29.25 10.28
N THR A 301 9.17 -29.54 9.24
CA THR A 301 8.30 -30.73 9.16
C THR A 301 9.08 -31.99 9.56
N GLU A 302 8.37 -33.00 10.08
CA GLU A 302 8.96 -34.28 10.46
C GLU A 302 9.80 -34.86 9.30
N GLY A 303 11.14 -34.86 9.44
CA GLY A 303 12.09 -35.40 8.46
C GLY A 303 13.29 -34.51 8.09
N LEU A 304 13.28 -33.22 8.46
CA LEU A 304 14.38 -32.27 8.17
C LEU A 304 15.19 -31.81 9.39
N ALA A 305 14.73 -32.10 10.61
CA ALA A 305 15.49 -31.83 11.83
C ALA A 305 16.85 -32.57 11.84
N GLY A 306 17.92 -31.87 12.19
CA GLY A 306 19.29 -32.41 12.18
C GLY A 306 19.90 -32.57 10.78
N MET A 307 19.30 -31.97 9.74
CA MET A 307 19.89 -31.96 8.40
C MET A 307 21.26 -31.26 8.41
N ARG A 308 22.27 -31.92 7.83
CA ARG A 308 23.60 -31.32 7.66
C ARG A 308 23.62 -30.34 6.49
N VAL A 309 23.97 -29.09 6.78
CA VAL A 309 24.04 -27.98 5.83
C VAL A 309 25.45 -27.41 5.82
N LEU A 310 26.00 -27.18 4.63
CA LEU A 310 27.28 -26.50 4.45
C LEU A 310 27.04 -25.07 3.97
N VAL A 311 27.55 -24.07 4.70
CA VAL A 311 27.51 -22.65 4.29
C VAL A 311 28.89 -22.26 3.79
N VAL A 312 28.95 -21.79 2.54
CA VAL A 312 30.17 -21.37 1.86
C VAL A 312 30.04 -19.90 1.48
N ASP A 313 30.72 -19.01 2.20
CA ASP A 313 30.70 -17.56 1.98
C ASP A 313 32.07 -16.98 2.44
N ASP A 314 32.67 -16.10 1.65
CA ASP A 314 33.96 -15.48 1.98
C ASP A 314 33.82 -14.37 3.03
N ASN A 315 32.64 -13.75 3.15
CA ASN A 315 32.34 -12.83 4.23
C ASN A 315 32.05 -13.58 5.53
N ALA A 316 32.88 -13.35 6.56
CA ALA A 316 32.75 -14.00 7.86
C ALA A 316 31.46 -13.63 8.62
N THR A 317 31.02 -12.39 8.54
CA THR A 317 29.79 -11.90 9.17
C THR A 317 28.56 -12.49 8.49
N SER A 318 28.50 -12.48 7.16
CA SER A 318 27.43 -13.13 6.37
C SER A 318 27.34 -14.62 6.69
N ARG A 319 28.49 -15.31 6.71
CA ARG A 319 28.58 -16.74 7.02
C ARG A 319 28.05 -17.07 8.42
N GLN A 320 28.42 -16.28 9.44
CA GLN A 320 27.93 -16.47 10.80
C GLN A 320 26.42 -16.20 10.92
N ILE A 321 25.90 -15.19 10.22
CA ILE A 321 24.46 -14.89 10.22
C ILE A 321 23.67 -16.04 9.60
N LEU A 322 24.11 -16.57 8.45
CA LEU A 322 23.50 -17.73 7.81
C LEU A 322 23.59 -18.97 8.71
N HIS A 323 24.71 -19.18 9.38
CA HIS A 323 24.88 -20.24 10.38
C HIS A 323 23.82 -20.15 11.49
N ASP A 324 23.71 -18.99 12.14
CA ASP A 324 22.76 -18.78 13.24
C ASP A 324 21.30 -18.96 12.79
N MET A 325 20.95 -18.50 11.58
CA MET A 325 19.61 -18.71 11.01
C MET A 325 19.30 -20.19 10.82
N LEU A 326 20.23 -20.96 10.24
CA LEU A 326 20.04 -22.38 9.97
C LEU A 326 20.02 -23.22 11.26
N GLU A 327 20.86 -22.88 12.24
CA GLU A 327 20.79 -23.50 13.58
C GLU A 327 19.44 -23.24 14.26
N SER A 328 18.87 -22.04 14.08
CA SER A 328 17.53 -21.73 14.61
C SER A 328 16.43 -22.63 14.03
N PHE A 329 16.65 -23.20 12.83
CA PHE A 329 15.79 -24.20 12.20
C PHE A 329 16.14 -25.64 12.62
N SER A 330 17.00 -25.82 13.63
CA SER A 330 17.50 -27.12 14.10
C SER A 330 18.30 -27.92 13.07
N PHE A 331 19.02 -27.24 12.16
CA PHE A 331 19.97 -27.87 11.24
C PHE A 331 21.38 -27.98 11.84
N GLU A 332 22.14 -28.98 11.40
CA GLU A 332 23.57 -29.12 11.74
C GLU A 332 24.39 -28.35 10.69
N VAL A 333 24.94 -27.21 11.06
CA VAL A 333 25.64 -26.33 10.10
C VAL A 333 27.15 -26.55 10.17
N THR A 334 27.82 -26.48 9.02
CA THR A 334 29.28 -26.39 8.92
C THR A 334 29.64 -25.23 8.00
N GLU A 335 30.71 -24.51 8.32
CA GLU A 335 31.14 -23.31 7.61
C GLU A 335 32.39 -23.55 6.77
N ALA A 336 32.47 -22.90 5.61
CA ALA A 336 33.67 -22.82 4.78
C ALA A 336 33.85 -21.38 4.26
N ALA A 337 35.10 -20.90 4.24
CA ALA A 337 35.41 -19.52 3.84
C ALA A 337 35.68 -19.34 2.34
N SER A 338 35.68 -20.43 1.57
CA SER A 338 35.87 -20.39 0.11
C SER A 338 35.29 -21.61 -0.59
N GLY A 339 35.05 -21.49 -1.91
CA GLY A 339 34.62 -22.62 -2.73
C GLY A 339 35.57 -23.83 -2.67
N ALA A 340 36.88 -23.60 -2.49
CA ALA A 340 37.85 -24.69 -2.36
C ALA A 340 37.75 -25.42 -1.01
N GLU A 341 37.55 -24.69 0.08
CA GLU A 341 37.29 -25.27 1.41
C GLU A 341 35.96 -26.02 1.43
N GLY A 342 34.91 -25.45 0.81
CA GLY A 342 33.61 -26.11 0.70
C GLY A 342 33.69 -27.44 -0.07
N LEU A 343 34.46 -27.49 -1.16
CA LEU A 343 34.72 -28.75 -1.88
C LEU A 343 35.48 -29.77 -1.01
N ALA A 344 36.50 -29.33 -0.28
CA ALA A 344 37.26 -30.21 0.60
C ALA A 344 36.40 -30.80 1.73
N GLU A 345 35.47 -30.00 2.29
CA GLU A 345 34.49 -30.46 3.29
C GLU A 345 33.48 -31.46 2.71
N LEU A 346 33.04 -31.26 1.46
CA LEU A 346 32.17 -32.23 0.78
C LEU A 346 32.90 -33.55 0.52
N GLU A 347 34.18 -33.52 0.14
CA GLU A 347 35.00 -34.73 -0.04
C GLU A 347 35.28 -35.45 1.29
N SER A 348 35.42 -34.72 2.41
CA SER A 348 35.73 -35.28 3.73
C SER A 348 34.50 -35.86 4.47
N ALA A 349 33.29 -35.54 4.01
CA ALA A 349 32.03 -35.88 4.67
C ALA A 349 31.74 -37.38 4.83
N GLY A 350 32.40 -38.24 4.02
CA GLY A 350 32.29 -39.70 4.10
C GLY A 350 30.84 -40.21 4.14
N ASP A 351 30.53 -41.07 5.11
CA ASP A 351 29.21 -41.70 5.27
C ASP A 351 28.11 -40.74 5.79
N ARG A 352 28.45 -39.49 6.14
CA ARG A 352 27.50 -38.45 6.60
C ARG A 352 27.46 -37.27 5.62
N PRO A 353 26.94 -37.45 4.39
CA PRO A 353 26.95 -36.41 3.37
C PRO A 353 26.11 -35.19 3.79
N TYR A 354 26.54 -34.01 3.36
CA TYR A 354 25.71 -32.81 3.43
C TYR A 354 24.52 -32.97 2.49
N ARG A 355 23.34 -32.50 2.92
CA ARG A 355 22.12 -32.55 2.08
C ARG A 355 21.87 -31.23 1.36
N LEU A 356 22.32 -30.12 1.96
CA LEU A 356 22.18 -28.78 1.44
C LEU A 356 23.52 -28.04 1.49
N VAL A 357 23.82 -27.28 0.44
CA VAL A 357 24.92 -26.32 0.38
C VAL A 357 24.34 -24.94 0.08
N LEU A 358 24.59 -23.97 0.95
CA LEU A 358 24.35 -22.56 0.68
C LEU A 358 25.66 -21.95 0.18
N MET A 359 25.67 -21.45 -1.04
CA MET A 359 26.88 -21.05 -1.75
C MET A 359 26.80 -19.58 -2.15
N ASP A 360 27.69 -18.74 -1.62
CA ASP A 360 27.84 -17.37 -2.12
C ASP A 360 28.35 -17.38 -3.57
N TRP A 361 27.78 -16.51 -4.40
CA TRP A 361 28.18 -16.41 -5.78
C TRP A 361 29.57 -15.78 -5.93
N LYS A 362 29.86 -14.71 -5.19
CA LYS A 362 30.98 -13.81 -5.44
C LYS A 362 32.11 -14.01 -4.44
N MET A 363 32.75 -15.16 -4.53
CA MET A 363 33.96 -15.46 -3.75
C MET A 363 35.25 -15.23 -4.54
N PRO A 364 36.35 -14.80 -3.90
CA PRO A 364 37.67 -14.72 -4.52
C PRO A 364 38.21 -16.07 -5.00
N GLY A 365 38.86 -16.07 -6.16
CA GLY A 365 39.45 -17.28 -6.74
C GLY A 365 38.41 -18.15 -7.44
N MET A 366 37.71 -19.01 -6.70
CA MET A 366 36.67 -19.89 -7.22
C MET A 366 35.30 -19.33 -6.88
N ASN A 367 34.54 -18.90 -7.90
CA ASN A 367 33.21 -18.35 -7.71
C ASN A 367 32.17 -19.46 -7.44
N GLY A 368 31.00 -19.09 -6.92
CA GLY A 368 29.96 -20.05 -6.51
C GLY A 368 29.40 -20.90 -7.65
N ILE A 369 29.34 -20.37 -8.89
CA ILE A 369 28.89 -21.14 -10.07
C ILE A 369 29.91 -22.22 -10.42
N GLU A 370 31.21 -21.87 -10.44
CA GLU A 370 32.29 -22.81 -10.72
C GLU A 370 32.36 -23.89 -9.64
N ALA A 371 32.25 -23.52 -8.36
CA ALA A 371 32.18 -24.45 -7.25
C ALA A 371 30.98 -25.41 -7.40
N SER A 372 29.80 -24.88 -7.72
CA SER A 372 28.58 -25.67 -7.93
C SER A 372 28.70 -26.67 -9.08
N ARG A 373 29.29 -26.26 -10.22
CA ARG A 373 29.55 -27.18 -11.34
C ARG A 373 30.49 -28.32 -10.95
N ARG A 374 31.52 -28.02 -10.15
CA ARG A 374 32.45 -29.04 -9.64
C ARG A 374 31.74 -30.01 -8.69
N ILE A 375 30.91 -29.52 -7.77
CA ILE A 375 30.10 -30.36 -6.87
C ILE A 375 29.20 -31.31 -7.67
N LYS A 376 28.53 -30.81 -8.71
CA LYS A 376 27.58 -31.61 -9.52
C LYS A 376 28.25 -32.60 -10.47
N SER A 377 29.51 -32.34 -10.84
CA SER A 377 30.28 -33.21 -11.74
C SER A 377 31.26 -34.13 -11.03
N ASP A 378 31.37 -34.07 -9.70
CA ASP A 378 32.29 -34.90 -8.93
C ASP A 378 31.77 -36.34 -8.78
N PRO A 379 32.40 -37.34 -9.43
CA PRO A 379 31.99 -38.74 -9.36
C PRO A 379 32.27 -39.38 -7.99
N LYS A 380 33.01 -38.73 -7.08
CA LYS A 380 33.30 -39.24 -5.74
C LYS A 380 32.15 -39.03 -4.75
N LEU A 381 31.21 -38.15 -5.05
CA LEU A 381 30.06 -37.88 -4.20
C LEU A 381 28.95 -38.90 -4.47
N GLU A 382 28.70 -39.82 -3.53
CA GLU A 382 27.63 -40.83 -3.67
C GLU A 382 26.23 -40.20 -3.75
N LYS A 383 26.04 -39.04 -3.10
CA LYS A 383 24.82 -38.22 -3.17
C LYS A 383 25.21 -36.76 -3.36
N THR A 384 24.82 -36.19 -4.49
CA THR A 384 25.03 -34.77 -4.76
C THR A 384 24.11 -33.95 -3.85
N PRO A 385 24.65 -33.03 -3.03
CA PRO A 385 23.83 -32.16 -2.21
C PRO A 385 23.02 -31.21 -3.08
N THR A 386 21.88 -30.76 -2.58
CA THR A 386 21.18 -29.64 -3.21
C THR A 386 21.95 -28.35 -2.97
N VAL A 387 22.11 -27.51 -3.99
CA VAL A 387 22.84 -26.25 -3.86
C VAL A 387 21.89 -25.07 -4.03
N ILE A 388 21.80 -24.21 -3.01
CA ILE A 388 21.10 -22.94 -3.06
C ILE A 388 22.15 -21.83 -3.18
N MET A 389 22.07 -21.05 -4.25
CA MET A 389 23.01 -19.95 -4.49
C MET A 389 22.55 -18.67 -3.80
N VAL A 390 23.45 -18.00 -3.08
CA VAL A 390 23.22 -16.68 -2.49
C VAL A 390 23.89 -15.62 -3.37
N THR A 391 23.13 -14.64 -3.86
CA THR A 391 23.59 -13.64 -4.84
C THR A 391 23.14 -12.23 -4.48
N ALA A 392 23.93 -11.20 -4.82
CA ALA A 392 23.58 -9.80 -4.61
C ALA A 392 22.53 -9.25 -5.60
N TYR A 393 22.18 -9.95 -6.69
CA TYR A 393 21.09 -9.55 -7.59
C TYR A 393 20.58 -10.68 -8.51
N GLY A 394 19.27 -10.65 -8.79
CA GLY A 394 18.55 -11.54 -9.71
C GLY A 394 18.48 -11.03 -11.16
N ARG A 395 19.64 -10.86 -11.84
CA ARG A 395 19.59 -10.67 -13.30
C ARG A 395 19.19 -11.98 -13.96
N GLU A 396 18.27 -11.91 -14.92
CA GLU A 396 17.88 -13.05 -15.77
C GLU A 396 19.09 -13.77 -16.39
N GLU A 397 20.17 -13.04 -16.68
CA GLU A 397 21.44 -13.58 -17.20
C GLU A 397 22.13 -14.53 -16.20
N ILE A 398 22.16 -14.18 -14.92
CA ILE A 398 22.77 -15.00 -13.85
C ILE A 398 21.90 -16.21 -13.55
N ILE A 399 20.57 -16.01 -13.56
CA ILE A 399 19.59 -17.10 -13.38
C ILE A 399 19.72 -18.13 -14.51
N ARG A 400 19.92 -17.69 -15.76
CA ARG A 400 20.17 -18.58 -16.90
C ARG A 400 21.48 -19.36 -16.75
N GLU A 401 22.59 -18.70 -16.42
CA GLU A 401 23.87 -19.40 -16.19
C GLU A 401 23.82 -20.38 -15.00
N ALA A 402 23.03 -20.06 -13.98
CA ALA A 402 22.80 -20.88 -12.80
C ALA A 402 21.91 -22.10 -13.12
N GLN A 403 20.87 -21.93 -13.94
CA GLN A 403 20.04 -23.01 -14.45
C GLN A 403 20.83 -23.94 -15.39
N ASP A 404 21.71 -23.39 -16.23
CA ASP A 404 22.65 -24.16 -17.06
C ASP A 404 23.65 -24.97 -16.21
N ALA A 405 24.01 -24.46 -15.02
CA ALA A 405 24.79 -25.19 -14.03
C ALA A 405 23.95 -26.19 -13.20
N GLY A 406 22.65 -26.30 -13.48
CA GLY A 406 21.71 -27.25 -12.88
C GLY A 406 21.20 -26.88 -11.50
N LEU A 407 21.41 -25.65 -11.00
CA LEU A 407 21.06 -25.21 -9.64
C LEU A 407 19.56 -25.27 -9.33
N GLU A 408 19.21 -25.67 -8.11
CA GLU A 408 17.83 -25.95 -7.71
C GLU A 408 17.05 -24.71 -7.23
N ALA A 409 17.73 -23.72 -6.63
CA ALA A 409 17.14 -22.45 -6.19
C ALA A 409 18.21 -21.36 -5.97
N PHE A 410 17.78 -20.10 -5.87
CA PHE A 410 18.63 -18.94 -5.56
C PHE A 410 17.98 -18.03 -4.51
N LEU A 411 18.83 -17.33 -3.74
CA LEU A 411 18.49 -16.36 -2.72
C LEU A 411 19.16 -15.03 -3.05
N VAL A 412 18.41 -13.94 -2.96
CA VAL A 412 18.93 -12.59 -3.18
C VAL A 412 19.30 -11.96 -1.83
N LYS A 413 20.51 -11.37 -1.73
CA LYS A 413 20.95 -10.63 -0.54
C LYS A 413 20.19 -9.28 -0.45
N PRO A 414 19.85 -8.82 0.77
CA PRO A 414 20.11 -9.47 2.05
C PRO A 414 19.13 -10.62 2.35
N VAL A 415 19.67 -11.73 2.85
CA VAL A 415 18.89 -12.92 3.19
C VAL A 415 18.29 -12.76 4.59
N ASN A 416 16.99 -12.99 4.73
CA ASN A 416 16.31 -13.08 6.03
C ASN A 416 15.90 -14.53 6.34
N ALA A 417 15.57 -14.79 7.61
CA ALA A 417 15.24 -16.14 8.08
C ALA A 417 14.01 -16.74 7.37
N SER A 418 12.95 -15.94 7.16
CA SER A 418 11.74 -16.37 6.47
C SER A 418 11.98 -16.84 5.03
N VAL A 419 12.66 -16.01 4.23
CA VAL A 419 12.96 -16.31 2.83
C VAL A 419 13.87 -17.54 2.74
N LEU A 420 14.91 -17.60 3.59
CA LEU A 420 15.81 -18.75 3.66
C LEU A 420 15.07 -20.04 4.01
N PHE A 421 14.25 -20.02 5.07
CA PHE A 421 13.47 -21.19 5.50
C PHE A 421 12.54 -21.67 4.40
N ASN A 422 11.77 -20.74 3.81
CA ASN A 422 10.83 -21.06 2.75
C ASN A 422 11.54 -21.72 1.58
N THR A 423 12.59 -21.12 1.02
CA THR A 423 13.34 -21.68 -0.10
C THR A 423 13.89 -23.09 0.20
N ILE A 424 14.38 -23.33 1.42
CA ILE A 424 14.81 -24.68 1.83
C ILE A 424 13.61 -25.65 1.83
N MET A 425 12.48 -25.26 2.39
CA MET A 425 11.28 -26.10 2.39
C MET A 425 10.82 -26.40 0.95
N GLU A 426 10.78 -25.42 0.04
CA GLU A 426 10.37 -25.62 -1.35
C GLU A 426 11.23 -26.66 -2.08
N VAL A 427 12.54 -26.60 -1.82
CA VAL A 427 13.53 -27.49 -2.44
C VAL A 427 13.37 -28.94 -1.95
N PHE A 428 13.12 -29.15 -0.66
CA PHE A 428 13.10 -30.50 -0.05
C PHE A 428 11.73 -31.17 0.04
N HIS A 429 10.61 -30.46 -0.19
CA HIS A 429 9.25 -31.01 -0.09
C HIS A 429 8.66 -31.58 -1.39
N LYS A 430 9.48 -31.87 -2.41
CA LYS A 430 8.99 -32.31 -3.73
C LYS A 430 8.21 -33.65 -3.74
N ASP A 431 8.22 -34.46 -2.68
CA ASP A 431 7.57 -35.81 -2.66
C ASP A 431 6.58 -36.09 -1.52
N VAL A 432 6.33 -35.16 -0.58
CA VAL A 432 5.29 -35.32 0.45
C VAL A 432 4.28 -34.21 0.31
N GLY A 433 3.20 -34.49 -0.43
CA GLY A 433 1.99 -33.69 -0.41
C GLY A 433 2.21 -32.21 -0.73
N ARG A 434 2.04 -31.88 -2.01
CA ARG A 434 1.93 -30.53 -2.62
C ARG A 434 0.81 -29.65 -2.02
N LYS A 435 0.48 -29.77 -0.73
CA LYS A 435 -0.73 -29.23 -0.07
C LYS A 435 -0.52 -28.56 1.29
N THR A 436 0.69 -28.46 1.84
CA THR A 436 0.80 -27.97 3.25
C THR A 436 1.81 -26.87 3.54
N TYR A 437 2.78 -26.54 2.67
CA TYR A 437 3.81 -25.55 3.05
C TYR A 437 4.13 -24.45 2.02
N ILE A 438 3.55 -24.48 0.83
CA ILE A 438 3.51 -23.32 -0.07
C ILE A 438 2.04 -23.10 -0.43
N ARG A 439 1.27 -22.52 0.49
CA ARG A 439 0.05 -21.83 0.06
C ARG A 439 0.50 -20.52 -0.54
N SER A 440 0.57 -20.48 -1.86
CA SER A 440 0.78 -19.24 -2.61
C SER A 440 -0.23 -18.18 -2.12
N ARG A 441 0.10 -16.88 -2.26
CA ARG A 441 -0.87 -15.77 -2.05
C ARG A 441 -2.19 -16.02 -2.79
N SER A 442 -2.14 -16.75 -3.92
CA SER A 442 -3.30 -17.23 -4.69
C SER A 442 -4.13 -18.29 -3.95
N GLU A 443 -3.50 -19.28 -3.30
CA GLU A 443 -4.21 -20.31 -2.51
C GLU A 443 -4.72 -19.79 -1.15
N GLN A 444 -4.02 -18.86 -0.49
CA GLN A 444 -4.54 -18.17 0.71
C GLN A 444 -5.79 -17.36 0.38
N ALA A 445 -5.81 -16.65 -0.75
CA ALA A 445 -7.01 -16.00 -1.26
C ALA A 445 -8.13 -17.01 -1.53
N GLU A 446 -7.82 -18.19 -2.10
CA GLU A 446 -8.82 -19.26 -2.32
C GLU A 446 -9.36 -19.89 -1.03
N ASP A 447 -8.53 -20.05 0.02
CA ASP A 447 -8.97 -20.58 1.31
C ASP A 447 -9.80 -19.57 2.10
N LEU A 448 -9.41 -18.29 2.06
CA LEU A 448 -10.19 -17.18 2.63
C LEU A 448 -11.52 -17.02 1.87
N ALA A 449 -11.49 -17.07 0.54
CA ALA A 449 -12.68 -17.11 -0.31
C ALA A 449 -13.59 -18.31 0.02
N ARG A 450 -13.02 -19.49 0.32
CA ARG A 450 -13.79 -20.67 0.74
C ARG A 450 -14.46 -20.47 2.10
N ALA A 451 -13.84 -19.73 3.02
CA ALA A 451 -14.40 -19.45 4.35
C ALA A 451 -15.61 -18.51 4.32
N ILE A 452 -15.70 -17.62 3.33
CA ILE A 452 -16.78 -16.65 3.16
C ILE A 452 -17.78 -17.03 2.07
N ARG A 453 -17.66 -18.23 1.49
CA ARG A 453 -18.49 -18.70 0.38
C ARG A 453 -19.99 -18.60 0.72
N GLY A 454 -20.77 -18.08 -0.22
CA GLY A 454 -22.22 -17.91 -0.07
C GLY A 454 -22.66 -16.63 0.63
N ALA A 455 -21.73 -15.81 1.13
CA ALA A 455 -22.05 -14.50 1.70
C ALA A 455 -22.63 -13.53 0.66
N GLU A 456 -23.55 -12.68 1.08
CA GLU A 456 -24.23 -11.69 0.24
C GLU A 456 -23.54 -10.33 0.38
N ILE A 457 -22.90 -9.88 -0.70
CA ILE A 457 -22.12 -8.63 -0.75
C ILE A 457 -22.89 -7.59 -1.57
N LEU A 458 -23.00 -6.39 -1.03
CA LEU A 458 -23.41 -5.21 -1.79
C LEU A 458 -22.15 -4.51 -2.32
N LEU A 459 -22.03 -4.38 -3.64
CA LEU A 459 -20.96 -3.65 -4.30
C LEU A 459 -21.52 -2.33 -4.85
N ALA A 460 -21.05 -1.21 -4.31
CA ALA A 460 -21.38 0.14 -4.76
C ALA A 460 -20.19 0.74 -5.51
N GLU A 461 -20.34 0.89 -6.83
CA GLU A 461 -19.30 1.34 -7.77
C GLU A 461 -19.99 1.99 -8.96
N ASP A 462 -19.52 3.15 -9.42
CA ASP A 462 -20.19 3.94 -10.47
C ASP A 462 -19.78 3.56 -11.91
N ASN A 463 -18.75 2.72 -12.05
CA ASN A 463 -18.22 2.29 -13.33
C ASN A 463 -18.56 0.82 -13.65
N GLU A 464 -19.24 0.58 -14.78
CA GLU A 464 -19.69 -0.76 -15.19
C GLU A 464 -18.55 -1.78 -15.39
N ILE A 465 -17.36 -1.35 -15.84
CA ILE A 465 -16.20 -2.24 -15.99
C ILE A 465 -15.66 -2.63 -14.61
N ASN A 466 -15.52 -1.67 -13.70
CA ASN A 466 -15.08 -1.95 -12.33
C ASN A 466 -16.09 -2.83 -11.58
N GLN A 467 -17.40 -2.57 -11.75
CA GLN A 467 -18.47 -3.42 -11.24
C GLN A 467 -18.30 -4.85 -11.77
N GLN A 468 -18.07 -5.02 -13.07
CA GLN A 468 -17.89 -6.34 -13.68
C GLN A 468 -16.65 -7.06 -13.15
N VAL A 469 -15.50 -6.38 -13.06
CA VAL A 469 -14.25 -6.95 -12.56
C VAL A 469 -14.42 -7.40 -11.11
N ALA A 470 -14.89 -6.52 -10.24
CA ALA A 470 -15.10 -6.84 -8.83
C ALA A 470 -16.16 -7.94 -8.66
N ARG A 471 -17.26 -7.88 -9.41
CA ARG A 471 -18.31 -8.90 -9.38
C ARG A 471 -17.77 -10.28 -9.78
N GLU A 472 -17.01 -10.39 -10.85
CA GLU A 472 -16.48 -11.67 -11.33
C GLU A 472 -15.42 -12.25 -10.38
N ILE A 473 -14.61 -11.39 -9.73
CA ILE A 473 -13.69 -11.81 -8.67
C ILE A 473 -14.47 -12.38 -7.48
N LEU A 474 -15.50 -11.68 -7.02
CA LEU A 474 -16.32 -12.07 -5.86
C LEU A 474 -17.20 -13.30 -6.16
N GLU A 475 -17.89 -13.32 -7.29
CA GLU A 475 -18.71 -14.47 -7.74
C GLU A 475 -17.83 -15.69 -8.04
N GLY A 476 -16.61 -15.49 -8.56
CA GLY A 476 -15.60 -16.53 -8.74
C GLY A 476 -15.16 -17.19 -7.43
N ALA A 477 -15.20 -16.46 -6.32
CA ALA A 477 -15.01 -16.97 -4.96
C ALA A 477 -16.26 -17.66 -4.37
N GLY A 478 -17.39 -17.63 -5.09
CA GLY A 478 -18.67 -18.18 -4.65
C GLY A 478 -19.48 -17.26 -3.74
N LEU A 479 -19.21 -15.95 -3.77
CA LEU A 479 -20.02 -14.92 -3.12
C LEU A 479 -21.21 -14.53 -4.01
N LYS A 480 -22.28 -14.04 -3.39
CA LYS A 480 -23.42 -13.46 -4.12
C LYS A 480 -23.28 -11.95 -4.12
N VAL A 481 -23.25 -11.32 -5.30
CA VAL A 481 -23.04 -9.88 -5.43
C VAL A 481 -24.32 -9.18 -5.87
N THR A 482 -24.72 -8.13 -5.16
CA THR A 482 -25.74 -7.16 -5.61
C THR A 482 -25.03 -5.85 -5.95
N LEU A 483 -25.36 -5.27 -7.10
CA LEU A 483 -24.75 -4.02 -7.58
C LEU A 483 -25.58 -2.81 -7.15
N ALA A 484 -24.89 -1.68 -6.93
CA ALA A 484 -25.44 -0.35 -6.80
C ALA A 484 -24.57 0.64 -7.58
N ASP A 485 -25.17 1.50 -8.41
CA ASP A 485 -24.42 2.41 -9.27
C ASP A 485 -24.01 3.72 -8.57
N ASP A 486 -24.54 3.97 -7.38
CA ASP A 486 -24.26 5.15 -6.57
C ASP A 486 -24.53 4.91 -5.08
N GLY A 487 -24.07 5.83 -4.22
CA GLY A 487 -24.24 5.73 -2.77
C GLY A 487 -25.70 5.73 -2.30
N ARG A 488 -26.61 6.34 -3.07
CA ARG A 488 -28.04 6.42 -2.73
C ARG A 488 -28.74 5.09 -3.01
N GLN A 489 -28.42 4.45 -4.12
CA GLN A 489 -28.85 3.09 -4.41
C GLN A 489 -28.32 2.12 -3.34
N ALA A 490 -27.07 2.27 -2.91
CA ALA A 490 -26.50 1.45 -1.85
C ALA A 490 -27.30 1.59 -0.54
N VAL A 491 -27.65 2.82 -0.14
CA VAL A 491 -28.52 3.10 1.03
C VAL A 491 -29.90 2.44 0.88
N GLU A 492 -30.53 2.52 -0.28
CA GLU A 492 -31.85 1.89 -0.51
C GLU A 492 -31.78 0.35 -0.50
N GLN A 493 -30.71 -0.23 -1.04
CA GLN A 493 -30.50 -1.68 -1.01
C GLN A 493 -30.35 -2.19 0.42
N VAL A 494 -29.52 -1.54 1.26
CA VAL A 494 -29.35 -1.97 2.65
C VAL A 494 -30.60 -1.75 3.50
N LYS A 495 -31.52 -0.85 3.13
CA LYS A 495 -32.85 -0.74 3.78
C LYS A 495 -33.75 -1.91 3.40
N ALA A 496 -33.73 -2.31 2.13
CA ALA A 496 -34.63 -3.31 1.58
C ALA A 496 -34.27 -4.75 1.98
N ARG A 497 -32.97 -5.06 2.15
CA ARG A 497 -32.49 -6.41 2.46
C ARG A 497 -31.24 -6.42 3.36
N ASP A 498 -30.85 -7.61 3.77
CA ASP A 498 -29.64 -7.85 4.56
C ASP A 498 -28.46 -8.18 3.65
N PHE A 499 -27.28 -7.76 4.07
CA PHE A 499 -25.99 -8.07 3.44
C PHE A 499 -25.00 -8.48 4.52
N ASP A 500 -24.01 -9.27 4.15
CA ASP A 500 -22.93 -9.71 5.01
C ASP A 500 -21.74 -8.73 5.01
N ALA A 501 -21.57 -7.97 3.93
CA ALA A 501 -20.69 -6.81 3.86
C ALA A 501 -21.10 -5.87 2.71
N VAL A 502 -20.66 -4.61 2.79
CA VAL A 502 -20.76 -3.63 1.71
C VAL A 502 -19.35 -3.24 1.27
N LEU A 503 -19.05 -3.38 -0.02
CA LEU A 503 -17.91 -2.77 -0.67
C LEU A 503 -18.36 -1.43 -1.26
N MET A 504 -17.77 -0.33 -0.78
CA MET A 504 -18.22 1.02 -1.07
C MET A 504 -17.12 1.84 -1.72
N ASP A 505 -17.29 2.22 -2.98
CA ASP A 505 -16.43 3.24 -3.58
C ASP A 505 -16.59 4.59 -2.88
N ILE A 506 -15.48 5.28 -2.61
CA ILE A 506 -15.53 6.60 -1.98
C ILE A 506 -16.07 7.64 -2.97
N GLN A 507 -15.66 7.58 -4.24
CA GLN A 507 -15.93 8.63 -5.21
C GLN A 507 -17.00 8.19 -6.21
N MET A 508 -18.27 8.43 -5.90
CA MET A 508 -19.41 8.12 -6.77
C MET A 508 -20.25 9.39 -7.07
N PRO A 509 -20.93 9.47 -8.23
CA PRO A 509 -21.82 10.57 -8.56
C PRO A 509 -23.10 10.55 -7.70
N GLU A 510 -23.74 11.71 -7.59
CA GLU A 510 -24.98 11.98 -6.83
C GLU A 510 -24.89 11.85 -5.30
N MET A 511 -24.43 10.72 -4.77
CA MET A 511 -24.14 10.50 -3.36
C MET A 511 -22.84 9.72 -3.25
N ASP A 512 -21.84 10.32 -2.60
CA ASP A 512 -20.53 9.72 -2.45
C ASP A 512 -20.53 8.63 -1.36
N GLY A 513 -19.46 7.82 -1.31
CA GLY A 513 -19.38 6.68 -0.37
C GLY A 513 -19.32 7.09 1.10
N ILE A 514 -18.80 8.27 1.40
CA ILE A 514 -18.72 8.82 2.77
C ILE A 514 -20.12 9.24 3.23
N GLU A 515 -20.84 10.01 2.42
CA GLU A 515 -22.22 10.42 2.65
C GLU A 515 -23.16 9.22 2.80
N ALA A 516 -23.00 8.22 1.91
CA ALA A 516 -23.76 6.97 1.99
C ALA A 516 -23.49 6.23 3.31
N THR A 517 -22.23 6.13 3.73
CA THR A 517 -21.86 5.46 5.00
C THR A 517 -22.45 6.17 6.20
N ILE A 518 -22.34 7.51 6.26
CA ILE A 518 -22.93 8.31 7.35
C ILE A 518 -24.44 8.06 7.44
N GLU A 519 -25.14 8.02 6.31
CA GLU A 519 -26.58 7.77 6.27
C GLU A 519 -26.92 6.34 6.73
N ILE A 520 -26.16 5.32 6.29
CA ILE A 520 -26.35 3.93 6.73
C ILE A 520 -26.13 3.82 8.25
N ARG A 521 -25.11 4.48 8.81
CA ARG A 521 -24.85 4.50 10.25
C ARG A 521 -25.89 5.28 11.05
N ARG A 522 -26.44 6.35 10.48
CA ARG A 522 -27.57 7.10 11.07
C ARG A 522 -28.82 6.22 11.14
N LEU A 523 -29.12 5.47 10.08
CA LEU A 523 -30.22 4.51 10.05
C LEU A 523 -30.04 3.40 11.09
N ALA A 524 -28.82 2.89 11.27
CA ALA A 524 -28.48 1.91 12.29
C ALA A 524 -28.73 2.39 13.75
N GLY A 525 -28.89 3.69 13.97
CA GLY A 525 -29.28 4.29 15.24
C GLY A 525 -30.79 4.20 15.55
N THR A 526 -31.61 3.77 14.59
CA THR A 526 -33.07 3.65 14.73
C THR A 526 -33.49 2.22 15.09
N ALA A 527 -34.60 2.08 15.81
CA ALA A 527 -35.13 0.76 16.18
C ALA A 527 -35.57 -0.08 14.97
N GLU A 528 -35.88 0.56 13.84
CA GLU A 528 -36.33 -0.11 12.62
C GLU A 528 -35.17 -0.75 11.83
N PHE A 529 -33.96 -0.18 11.92
CA PHE A 529 -32.79 -0.62 11.16
C PHE A 529 -31.59 -0.99 12.04
N GLU A 530 -31.84 -1.42 13.29
CA GLU A 530 -30.80 -1.79 14.26
C GLU A 530 -29.82 -2.84 13.72
N ARG A 531 -30.29 -3.72 12.83
CA ARG A 531 -29.47 -4.73 12.12
C ARG A 531 -28.28 -4.15 11.35
N LEU A 532 -28.38 -2.90 10.88
CA LEU A 532 -27.31 -2.22 10.13
C LEU A 532 -26.13 -1.79 11.01
N ARG A 533 -26.26 -1.87 12.34
CA ARG A 533 -25.20 -1.48 13.29
C ARG A 533 -23.98 -2.41 13.20
N GLY A 534 -24.21 -3.68 12.90
CA GLY A 534 -23.16 -4.69 12.73
C GLY A 534 -22.69 -4.84 11.28
N LEU A 535 -23.34 -4.19 10.31
CA LEU A 535 -23.03 -4.36 8.89
C LEU A 535 -21.64 -3.79 8.57
N PRO A 536 -20.67 -4.61 8.14
CA PRO A 536 -19.36 -4.14 7.73
C PRO A 536 -19.46 -3.33 6.44
N ILE A 537 -18.85 -2.14 6.42
CA ILE A 537 -18.70 -1.30 5.22
C ILE A 537 -17.21 -1.13 4.97
N ILE A 538 -16.72 -1.62 3.84
CA ILE A 538 -15.31 -1.64 3.44
C ILE A 538 -15.14 -0.63 2.29
N ALA A 539 -14.29 0.37 2.50
CA ALA A 539 -14.01 1.41 1.52
C ALA A 539 -13.20 0.87 0.34
N MET A 540 -13.48 1.31 -0.88
CA MET A 540 -12.62 1.09 -2.04
C MET A 540 -11.97 2.43 -2.41
N THR A 541 -10.63 2.55 -2.27
CA THR A 541 -9.93 3.84 -2.36
C THR A 541 -8.85 3.83 -3.43
N ALA A 542 -8.64 4.95 -4.14
CA ALA A 542 -7.62 5.03 -5.19
C ALA A 542 -6.18 5.21 -4.67
N HIS A 543 -5.97 5.50 -3.37
CA HIS A 543 -4.67 5.79 -2.77
C HIS A 543 -4.56 5.16 -1.37
N ALA A 544 -3.40 4.57 -1.05
CA ALA A 544 -3.04 4.09 0.29
C ALA A 544 -2.52 5.19 1.23
N MET A 545 -2.65 6.48 0.86
CA MET A 545 -2.18 7.59 1.70
C MET A 545 -3.17 7.91 2.82
N SER A 546 -2.62 8.28 3.98
CA SER A 546 -3.27 8.34 5.31
C SER A 546 -4.52 9.23 5.41
N GLY A 547 -4.71 10.20 4.52
CA GLY A 547 -5.80 11.19 4.63
C GLY A 547 -7.18 10.68 4.21
N ASP A 548 -7.27 9.70 3.32
CA ASP A 548 -8.55 9.18 2.83
C ASP A 548 -9.06 8.03 3.73
N ARG A 549 -8.15 7.31 4.39
CA ARG A 549 -8.48 6.26 5.37
C ARG A 549 -9.08 6.84 6.66
N GLU A 550 -8.53 7.94 7.16
CA GLU A 550 -9.02 8.63 8.37
C GLU A 550 -10.47 9.12 8.17
N LYS A 551 -10.74 9.81 7.05
CA LYS A 551 -12.09 10.27 6.69
C LYS A 551 -13.10 9.12 6.54
N SER A 552 -12.66 8.00 5.99
CA SER A 552 -13.51 6.81 5.81
C SER A 552 -13.86 6.15 7.15
N LEU A 553 -12.89 6.07 8.07
CA LEU A 553 -13.11 5.55 9.42
C LEU A 553 -13.99 6.49 10.27
N GLU A 554 -13.75 7.80 10.19
CA GLU A 554 -14.59 8.82 10.86
C GLU A 554 -16.05 8.78 10.38
N ALA A 555 -16.26 8.50 9.09
CA ALA A 555 -17.59 8.31 8.50
C ALA A 555 -18.29 7.03 8.99
N GLY A 556 -17.56 6.10 9.62
CA GLY A 556 -18.07 4.85 10.18
C GLY A 556 -17.85 3.62 9.30
N MET A 557 -16.92 3.66 8.34
CA MET A 557 -16.46 2.46 7.63
C MET A 557 -15.55 1.61 8.52
N ASN A 558 -15.45 0.31 8.21
CA ASN A 558 -14.77 -0.69 9.03
C ASN A 558 -13.36 -1.00 8.54
N ASP A 559 -13.14 -0.94 7.23
CA ASP A 559 -11.86 -1.25 6.59
C ASP A 559 -11.77 -0.58 5.23
N HIS A 560 -10.67 -0.82 4.51
CA HIS A 560 -10.44 -0.32 3.16
C HIS A 560 -9.73 -1.36 2.29
N VAL A 561 -9.87 -1.23 0.98
CA VAL A 561 -9.17 -1.97 -0.08
C VAL A 561 -8.73 -0.97 -1.13
N THR A 562 -7.49 -1.09 -1.59
CA THR A 562 -6.96 -0.18 -2.61
C THR A 562 -7.48 -0.54 -4.01
N LYS A 563 -7.64 0.48 -4.86
CA LYS A 563 -7.87 0.37 -6.31
C LYS A 563 -6.52 0.65 -7.00
N PRO A 564 -6.05 -0.19 -7.95
CA PRO A 564 -6.71 -1.37 -8.51
C PRO A 564 -6.82 -2.52 -7.50
N ILE A 565 -7.90 -3.30 -7.60
CA ILE A 565 -8.26 -4.33 -6.62
C ILE A 565 -7.18 -5.42 -6.58
N ASP A 566 -6.50 -5.54 -5.44
CA ASP A 566 -5.70 -6.72 -5.12
C ASP A 566 -6.60 -7.80 -4.51
N THR A 567 -6.64 -8.98 -5.13
CA THR A 567 -7.53 -10.08 -4.69
C THR A 567 -7.17 -10.58 -3.29
N GLY A 568 -5.89 -10.58 -2.92
CA GLY A 568 -5.44 -10.97 -1.59
C GLY A 568 -5.86 -9.96 -0.52
N GLU A 569 -5.74 -8.67 -0.81
CA GLU A 569 -6.20 -7.58 0.07
C GLU A 569 -7.73 -7.63 0.24
N LEU A 570 -8.47 -7.80 -0.86
CA LEU A 570 -9.93 -7.86 -0.89
C LEU A 570 -10.48 -9.04 -0.07
N PHE A 571 -10.02 -10.26 -0.32
CA PHE A 571 -10.48 -11.43 0.43
C PHE A 571 -10.00 -11.42 1.87
N GLY A 572 -8.82 -10.86 2.14
CA GLY A 572 -8.33 -10.61 3.49
C GLY A 572 -9.24 -9.67 4.28
N ALA A 573 -9.68 -8.57 3.65
CA ALA A 573 -10.64 -7.64 4.27
C ALA A 573 -12.00 -8.31 4.50
N LEU A 574 -12.57 -8.97 3.49
CA LEU A 574 -13.87 -9.62 3.62
C LEU A 574 -13.88 -10.73 4.68
N ALA A 575 -12.85 -11.57 4.73
CA ALA A 575 -12.75 -12.65 5.71
C ALA A 575 -12.54 -12.18 7.15
N ARG A 576 -12.06 -10.94 7.37
CA ARG A 576 -11.98 -10.33 8.71
C ARG A 576 -13.34 -9.96 9.27
N TRP A 577 -14.28 -9.57 8.41
CA TRP A 577 -15.53 -8.93 8.82
C TRP A 577 -16.77 -9.78 8.58
N ILE A 578 -16.72 -10.75 7.68
CA ILE A 578 -17.82 -11.68 7.42
C ILE A 578 -17.69 -12.86 8.39
N GLU A 579 -18.70 -13.06 9.23
CA GLU A 579 -18.78 -14.26 10.06
C GLU A 579 -18.97 -15.49 9.17
N PRO A 580 -18.21 -16.60 9.39
CA PRO A 580 -18.40 -17.82 8.64
C PRO A 580 -19.81 -18.34 8.87
N LYS A 581 -20.70 -18.20 7.88
CA LYS A 581 -22.00 -18.85 7.92
C LYS A 581 -21.75 -20.35 7.80
N GLY A 582 -21.82 -21.04 8.94
CA GLY A 582 -21.71 -22.48 9.05
C GLY A 582 -22.79 -23.18 8.20
N GLY A 583 -22.49 -23.38 6.92
CA GLY A 583 -23.27 -24.18 5.99
C GLY A 583 -22.46 -25.41 5.62
N GLY A 584 -22.80 -26.53 6.26
CA GLY A 584 -22.62 -27.91 5.81
C GLY A 584 -21.30 -28.27 5.11
N GLN A 585 -20.42 -28.96 5.84
CA GLN A 585 -19.39 -29.82 5.26
C GLN A 585 -19.96 -31.10 4.61
N ASP A 586 -21.27 -31.29 4.60
CA ASP A 586 -21.97 -32.43 4.01
C ASP A 586 -23.28 -31.94 3.38
N ASP A 587 -23.70 -32.58 2.29
CA ASP A 587 -24.86 -32.30 1.42
C ASP A 587 -24.73 -31.17 0.38
N MET A 588 -23.93 -31.43 -0.67
CA MET A 588 -24.33 -31.39 -2.10
C MET A 588 -23.24 -32.08 -2.94
N PRO A 589 -23.58 -32.72 -4.08
CA PRO A 589 -22.76 -33.75 -4.71
C PRO A 589 -21.46 -33.18 -5.30
N ASP A 590 -20.43 -34.03 -5.24
CA ASP A 590 -19.11 -33.86 -5.80
C ASP A 590 -19.18 -33.50 -7.30
N ALA A 591 -19.29 -32.20 -7.61
CA ALA A 591 -19.17 -31.65 -8.96
C ALA A 591 -17.69 -31.44 -9.34
N ALA A 592 -16.78 -32.28 -8.83
CA ALA A 592 -15.42 -32.39 -9.33
C ALA A 592 -15.31 -33.30 -10.57
N SER A 593 -16.42 -33.76 -11.14
CA SER A 593 -16.42 -34.54 -12.38
C SER A 593 -17.57 -34.12 -13.30
N GLU A 594 -17.44 -32.91 -13.86
CA GLU A 594 -17.99 -32.45 -15.14
C GLU A 594 -17.68 -30.95 -15.24
N ARG A 595 -16.41 -30.62 -15.52
CA ARG A 595 -16.13 -29.35 -16.17
C ARG A 595 -16.70 -29.47 -17.58
N PRO A 596 -17.55 -28.55 -18.06
CA PRO A 596 -17.66 -28.37 -19.50
C PRO A 596 -16.23 -28.09 -19.98
N ASP A 597 -15.74 -28.87 -20.94
CA ASP A 597 -14.56 -28.49 -21.71
C ASP A 597 -14.89 -27.16 -22.41
N GLU A 598 -14.66 -26.05 -21.71
CA GLU A 598 -14.52 -24.76 -22.37
C GLU A 598 -13.30 -24.90 -23.29
N PRO A 599 -13.44 -24.60 -24.59
CA PRO A 599 -12.32 -24.72 -25.52
C PRO A 599 -11.17 -23.88 -24.97
N GLU A 600 -9.99 -24.48 -24.85
CA GLU A 600 -8.74 -23.77 -24.51
C GLU A 600 -8.66 -22.53 -25.40
N ALA A 601 -8.93 -21.36 -24.81
CA ALA A 601 -8.89 -20.10 -25.54
C ALA A 601 -7.45 -19.92 -26.04
N GLU A 602 -7.30 -19.62 -27.33
CA GLU A 602 -5.99 -19.37 -27.93
C GLU A 602 -5.21 -18.34 -27.09
N PRO A 603 -3.89 -18.55 -26.90
CA PRO A 603 -3.05 -17.61 -26.17
C PRO A 603 -3.20 -16.21 -26.76
N LEU A 604 -3.33 -15.22 -25.89
CA LEU A 604 -3.48 -13.83 -26.31
C LEU A 604 -2.22 -13.39 -27.07
N PRO A 605 -2.37 -12.67 -28.19
CA PRO A 605 -1.23 -12.09 -28.89
C PRO A 605 -0.52 -11.07 -28.01
N GLU A 606 0.70 -10.65 -28.37
CA GLU A 606 1.32 -9.49 -27.73
C GLU A 606 0.44 -8.26 -27.96
N LEU A 607 0.07 -7.56 -26.87
CA LEU A 607 -0.79 -6.38 -26.90
C LEU A 607 0.03 -5.15 -26.46
N PRO A 608 0.66 -4.42 -27.39
CA PRO A 608 1.44 -3.23 -27.06
C PRO A 608 0.65 -2.25 -26.17
N GLY A 609 1.22 -1.86 -25.04
CA GLY A 609 0.57 -0.97 -24.07
C GLY A 609 -0.35 -1.66 -23.05
N ILE A 610 -0.46 -3.00 -23.10
CA ILE A 610 -1.22 -3.81 -22.14
C ILE A 610 -0.35 -4.97 -21.66
N ASP A 611 -0.12 -5.06 -20.34
CA ASP A 611 0.52 -6.23 -19.74
C ASP A 611 -0.51 -7.36 -19.59
N ALA A 612 -0.60 -8.20 -20.62
CA ALA A 612 -1.57 -9.28 -20.67
C ALA A 612 -1.38 -10.33 -19.56
N GLU A 613 -0.15 -10.55 -19.09
CA GLU A 613 0.15 -11.49 -18.00
C GLU A 613 -0.36 -10.93 -16.67
N ALA A 614 -0.03 -9.67 -16.36
CA ALA A 614 -0.55 -9.01 -15.16
C ALA A 614 -2.08 -8.85 -15.19
N GLY A 615 -2.67 -8.58 -16.36
CA GLY A 615 -4.12 -8.51 -16.54
C GLY A 615 -4.83 -9.86 -16.33
N LEU A 616 -4.25 -10.95 -16.83
CA LEU A 616 -4.76 -12.31 -16.60
C LEU A 616 -4.71 -12.70 -15.13
N VAL A 617 -3.63 -12.36 -14.42
CA VAL A 617 -3.50 -12.62 -12.97
C VAL A 617 -4.64 -11.94 -12.18
N ARG A 618 -5.03 -10.72 -12.56
CA ARG A 618 -6.10 -9.96 -11.89
C ARG A 618 -7.50 -10.53 -12.06
N VAL A 619 -7.74 -11.25 -13.16
CA VAL A 619 -9.02 -11.95 -13.38
C VAL A 619 -8.97 -13.43 -13.02
N GLY A 620 -7.95 -13.86 -12.27
CA GLY A 620 -7.79 -15.24 -11.81
C GLY A 620 -7.47 -16.23 -12.94
N GLY A 621 -6.75 -15.79 -13.97
CA GLY A 621 -6.30 -16.63 -15.10
C GLY A 621 -7.37 -16.93 -16.16
N LYS A 622 -8.55 -16.30 -16.09
CA LYS A 622 -9.66 -16.54 -17.03
C LYS A 622 -9.48 -15.76 -18.35
N THR A 623 -8.86 -16.38 -19.34
CA THR A 623 -8.55 -15.76 -20.65
C THR A 623 -9.77 -15.24 -21.41
N ALA A 624 -10.88 -15.98 -21.42
CA ALA A 624 -12.11 -15.55 -22.11
C ALA A 624 -12.72 -14.28 -21.48
N LEU A 625 -12.69 -14.20 -20.15
CA LEU A 625 -13.16 -13.04 -19.39
C LEU A 625 -12.25 -11.83 -19.65
N TYR A 626 -10.93 -12.04 -19.63
CA TYR A 626 -9.99 -10.97 -19.93
C TYR A 626 -10.18 -10.42 -21.34
N ARG A 627 -10.35 -11.28 -22.35
CA ARG A 627 -10.65 -10.86 -23.73
C ARG A 627 -11.95 -10.05 -23.82
N LYS A 628 -12.99 -10.43 -23.06
CA LYS A 628 -14.27 -9.68 -23.00
C LYS A 628 -14.10 -8.29 -22.38
N LEU A 629 -13.29 -8.17 -21.32
CA LEU A 629 -12.98 -6.88 -20.70
C LEU A 629 -12.20 -5.97 -21.65
N LEU A 630 -11.22 -6.52 -22.35
CA LEU A 630 -10.45 -5.81 -23.38
C LEU A 630 -11.37 -5.33 -24.53
N GLY A 631 -12.30 -6.17 -24.98
CA GLY A 631 -13.29 -5.80 -26.00
C GLY A 631 -14.22 -4.65 -25.57
N ARG A 632 -14.75 -4.70 -24.34
CA ARG A 632 -15.58 -3.59 -23.81
C ARG A 632 -14.80 -2.30 -23.64
N PHE A 633 -13.56 -2.40 -23.16
CA PHE A 633 -12.69 -1.23 -23.03
C PHE A 633 -12.50 -0.53 -24.39
N TYR A 634 -12.33 -1.31 -25.46
CA TYR A 634 -12.25 -0.81 -26.83
C TYR A 634 -13.55 -0.12 -27.29
N GLU A 635 -14.71 -0.73 -27.02
CA GLU A 635 -16.02 -0.19 -27.42
C GLU A 635 -16.41 1.10 -26.68
N GLU A 636 -16.14 1.17 -25.37
CA GLU A 636 -16.62 2.25 -24.50
C GLU A 636 -15.71 3.49 -24.51
N TYR A 637 -14.39 3.30 -24.62
CA TYR A 637 -13.44 4.36 -24.31
C TYR A 637 -12.59 4.85 -25.49
N GLY A 638 -12.81 4.33 -26.71
CA GLY A 638 -12.05 4.73 -27.90
C GLY A 638 -12.11 6.23 -28.22
N ASP A 639 -13.22 6.88 -27.85
CA ASP A 639 -13.45 8.31 -28.09
C ASP A 639 -13.13 9.21 -26.89
N THR A 640 -12.72 8.66 -25.75
CA THR A 640 -12.61 9.41 -24.48
C THR A 640 -11.63 10.56 -24.56
N ALA A 641 -10.49 10.41 -25.24
CA ALA A 641 -9.55 11.51 -25.44
C ALA A 641 -10.16 12.69 -26.20
N ARG A 642 -11.02 12.43 -27.19
CA ARG A 642 -11.75 13.46 -27.93
C ARG A 642 -12.82 14.13 -27.05
N GLN A 643 -13.51 13.35 -26.23
CA GLN A 643 -14.52 13.85 -25.30
C GLN A 643 -13.89 14.76 -24.22
N ILE A 644 -12.73 14.39 -23.68
CA ILE A 644 -11.99 15.23 -22.74
C ILE A 644 -11.51 16.52 -23.42
N GLN A 645 -10.99 16.44 -24.65
CA GLN A 645 -10.61 17.62 -25.43
C GLN A 645 -11.79 18.58 -25.60
N GLN A 646 -12.95 18.04 -25.97
CA GLN A 646 -14.16 18.83 -26.20
C GLN A 646 -14.72 19.43 -24.90
N ALA A 647 -14.72 18.68 -23.80
CA ALA A 647 -15.12 19.18 -22.49
C ALA A 647 -14.21 20.34 -22.03
N LEU A 648 -12.90 20.25 -22.29
CA LEU A 648 -11.96 21.36 -22.04
C LEU A 648 -12.19 22.57 -22.97
N ASP A 649 -12.60 22.35 -24.21
CA ASP A 649 -12.94 23.43 -25.17
C ASP A 649 -14.25 24.14 -24.80
N ASP A 650 -15.22 23.38 -24.28
CA ASP A 650 -16.53 23.88 -23.83
C ASP A 650 -16.48 24.46 -22.39
N GLY A 651 -15.34 24.35 -21.70
CA GLY A 651 -15.13 24.84 -20.33
C GLY A 651 -15.73 23.95 -19.22
N ASP A 652 -16.17 22.74 -19.55
CA ASP A 652 -16.74 21.75 -18.63
C ASP A 652 -15.63 20.88 -18.00
N ARG A 653 -14.91 21.47 -17.04
CA ARG A 653 -13.79 20.79 -16.36
C ARG A 653 -14.23 19.62 -15.50
N GLU A 654 -15.44 19.67 -14.93
CA GLU A 654 -15.98 18.58 -14.12
C GLU A 654 -16.18 17.32 -14.96
N LEU A 655 -16.73 17.47 -16.17
CA LEU A 655 -16.86 16.37 -17.12
C LEU A 655 -15.49 15.83 -17.57
N ALA A 656 -14.55 16.72 -17.89
CA ALA A 656 -13.20 16.33 -18.28
C ALA A 656 -12.49 15.52 -17.17
N GLN A 657 -12.59 16.00 -15.92
CA GLN A 657 -12.01 15.33 -14.76
C GLN A 657 -12.64 13.97 -14.53
N ARG A 658 -13.97 13.87 -14.62
CA ARG A 658 -14.69 12.60 -14.47
C ARG A 658 -14.22 11.57 -15.49
N LEU A 659 -14.15 11.95 -16.76
CA LEU A 659 -13.69 11.06 -17.84
C LEU A 659 -12.23 10.60 -17.63
N ALA A 660 -11.32 11.49 -17.22
CA ALA A 660 -9.94 11.14 -16.92
C ALA A 660 -9.84 10.20 -15.69
N HIS A 661 -10.62 10.47 -14.65
CA HIS A 661 -10.68 9.65 -13.45
C HIS A 661 -11.24 8.24 -13.73
N THR A 662 -12.26 8.14 -14.57
CA THR A 662 -12.82 6.88 -15.03
C THR A 662 -11.74 6.04 -15.74
N ILE A 663 -11.02 6.62 -16.72
CA ILE A 663 -9.98 5.90 -17.45
C ILE A 663 -8.82 5.49 -16.56
N LYS A 664 -8.45 6.34 -15.59
CA LYS A 664 -7.47 5.98 -14.54
C LYS A 664 -7.88 4.70 -13.82
N GLY A 665 -9.14 4.55 -13.41
CA GLY A 665 -9.63 3.31 -12.79
C GLY A 665 -9.57 2.10 -13.72
N VAL A 666 -10.18 2.20 -14.91
CA VAL A 666 -10.34 1.05 -15.81
C VAL A 666 -9.03 0.60 -16.48
N SER A 667 -8.11 1.53 -16.80
CA SER A 667 -6.79 1.20 -17.37
C SER A 667 -5.91 0.43 -16.39
N GLY A 668 -6.02 0.74 -15.09
CA GLY A 668 -5.37 -0.01 -14.03
C GLY A 668 -5.84 -1.46 -13.98
N ASN A 669 -7.15 -1.72 -14.15
CA ASN A 669 -7.73 -3.06 -14.09
C ASN A 669 -7.33 -3.94 -15.28
N ILE A 670 -7.25 -3.40 -16.49
CA ILE A 670 -6.81 -4.17 -17.68
C ILE A 670 -5.28 -4.30 -17.80
N ALA A 671 -4.53 -3.74 -16.85
CA ALA A 671 -3.06 -3.71 -16.85
C ALA A 671 -2.43 -2.86 -17.98
N ALA A 672 -3.12 -1.80 -18.40
CA ALA A 672 -2.59 -0.79 -19.31
C ALA A 672 -1.82 0.29 -18.52
N MET A 673 -0.63 -0.06 -18.01
CA MET A 673 0.11 0.76 -17.03
C MET A 673 0.49 2.15 -17.53
N ASP A 674 0.90 2.25 -18.79
CA ASP A 674 1.24 3.55 -19.40
C ASP A 674 0.02 4.47 -19.50
N LEU A 675 -1.14 3.90 -19.86
CA LEU A 675 -2.40 4.62 -19.91
C LEU A 675 -2.87 5.00 -18.50
N HIS A 676 -2.69 4.11 -17.52
CA HIS A 676 -3.00 4.38 -16.13
C HIS A 676 -2.19 5.56 -15.60
N ALA A 677 -0.87 5.56 -15.80
CA ALA A 677 0.01 6.65 -15.41
C ALA A 677 -0.39 7.97 -16.10
N ALA A 678 -0.63 7.96 -17.41
CA ALA A 678 -1.06 9.15 -18.14
C ALA A 678 -2.43 9.68 -17.68
N SER A 679 -3.32 8.80 -17.22
CA SER A 679 -4.63 9.17 -16.67
C SER A 679 -4.54 9.74 -15.25
N VAL A 680 -3.57 9.28 -14.45
CA VAL A 680 -3.25 9.86 -13.12
C VAL A 680 -2.79 11.31 -13.28
N ASP A 681 -1.89 11.56 -14.23
CA ASP A 681 -1.34 12.89 -14.50
C ASP A 681 -2.42 13.84 -15.02
N LEU A 682 -3.29 13.36 -15.92
CA LEU A 682 -4.41 14.14 -16.45
C LEU A 682 -5.47 14.47 -15.38
N ASP A 683 -5.84 13.50 -14.53
CA ASP A 683 -6.76 13.70 -13.39
C ASP A 683 -6.20 14.73 -12.38
N ALA A 684 -4.89 14.68 -12.11
CA ALA A 684 -4.23 15.66 -11.24
C ALA A 684 -4.23 17.07 -11.85
N ALA A 685 -3.89 17.21 -13.14
CA ALA A 685 -3.87 18.49 -13.83
C ALA A 685 -5.28 19.13 -13.94
N LEU A 686 -6.33 18.32 -14.04
CA LEU A 686 -7.71 18.80 -14.10
C LEU A 686 -8.18 19.37 -12.75
N LYS A 687 -7.66 18.85 -11.62
CA LYS A 687 -7.98 19.30 -10.24
C LYS A 687 -7.35 20.65 -9.86
N GLU A 688 -6.19 21.01 -10.41
CA GLU A 688 -5.43 22.21 -10.02
C GLU A 688 -5.94 23.54 -10.65
N SER A 689 -7.09 23.54 -11.34
CA SER A 689 -7.70 24.72 -11.99
C SER A 689 -6.86 25.40 -13.09
N ASP A 690 -5.81 24.75 -13.61
CA ASP A 690 -5.01 25.22 -14.76
C ASP A 690 -5.43 24.49 -16.06
N ASP A 691 -6.03 25.21 -17.01
CA ASP A 691 -6.46 24.64 -18.32
C ASP A 691 -5.27 24.30 -19.22
N THR A 692 -4.14 25.00 -19.03
CA THR A 692 -2.93 24.83 -19.85
C THR A 692 -2.23 23.52 -19.49
N ALA A 693 -2.14 23.22 -18.19
CA ALA A 693 -1.63 21.95 -17.68
C ALA A 693 -2.51 20.77 -18.13
N ALA A 694 -3.84 20.89 -18.03
CA ALA A 694 -4.78 19.85 -18.46
C ALA A 694 -4.66 19.54 -19.97
N ARG A 695 -4.56 20.57 -20.81
CA ARG A 695 -4.36 20.41 -22.27
C ARG A 695 -3.00 19.80 -22.62
N THR A 696 -1.98 20.06 -21.82
CA THR A 696 -0.65 19.48 -22.01
C THR A 696 -0.64 18.00 -21.62
N ALA A 697 -1.29 17.65 -20.50
CA ALA A 697 -1.41 16.26 -20.04
C ALA A 697 -2.33 15.40 -20.92
N LEU A 698 -3.23 16.02 -21.69
CA LEU A 698 -4.14 15.32 -22.60
C LEU A 698 -3.41 14.65 -23.78
N SER A 699 -2.27 15.20 -24.24
CA SER A 699 -1.53 14.63 -25.38
C SER A 699 -0.90 13.26 -25.05
N PRO A 700 -0.12 13.10 -23.95
CA PRO A 700 0.37 11.78 -23.52
C PRO A 700 -0.75 10.78 -23.25
N PHE A 701 -1.87 11.23 -22.65
CA PHE A 701 -3.05 10.40 -22.44
C PHE A 701 -3.65 9.90 -23.76
N ALA A 702 -3.82 10.79 -24.75
CA ALA A 702 -4.37 10.43 -26.05
C ALA A 702 -3.45 9.46 -26.82
N GLU A 703 -2.14 9.62 -26.70
CA GLU A 703 -1.15 8.70 -27.30
C GLU A 703 -1.17 7.32 -26.63
N ALA A 704 -1.19 7.25 -25.30
CA ALA A 704 -1.27 6.00 -24.56
C ALA A 704 -2.60 5.28 -24.84
N LEU A 705 -3.72 6.01 -24.86
CA LEU A 705 -5.03 5.48 -25.21
C LEU A 705 -5.04 4.98 -26.66
N GLY A 706 -4.46 5.74 -27.59
CA GLY A 706 -4.34 5.34 -28.99
C GLY A 706 -3.53 4.05 -29.20
N ARG A 707 -2.43 3.86 -28.46
CA ARG A 707 -1.67 2.60 -28.47
C ARG A 707 -2.52 1.43 -27.99
N VAL A 708 -3.18 1.58 -26.84
CA VAL A 708 -4.09 0.55 -26.30
C VAL A 708 -5.21 0.23 -27.29
N MET A 709 -5.88 1.24 -27.85
CA MET A 709 -6.96 1.03 -28.83
C MET A 709 -6.48 0.36 -30.12
N THR A 710 -5.26 0.67 -30.58
CA THR A 710 -4.68 0.02 -31.76
C THR A 710 -4.41 -1.46 -31.49
N SER A 711 -3.81 -1.77 -30.33
CA SER A 711 -3.55 -3.16 -29.92
C SER A 711 -4.84 -3.98 -29.72
N LEU A 712 -5.92 -3.32 -29.29
CA LEU A 712 -7.23 -3.94 -29.12
C LEU A 712 -8.01 -4.09 -30.42
N ALA A 713 -7.74 -3.26 -31.44
CA ALA A 713 -8.37 -3.38 -32.75
C ALA A 713 -7.96 -4.66 -33.49
N ASP A 714 -6.77 -5.18 -33.19
CA ASP A 714 -6.22 -6.42 -33.76
C ASP A 714 -6.74 -7.70 -33.06
N LEU A 715 -7.46 -7.55 -31.93
CA LEU A 715 -8.18 -8.63 -31.26
C LEU A 715 -9.56 -8.79 -31.92
N GLU A 716 -9.72 -9.77 -32.82
CA GLU A 716 -11.04 -10.09 -33.37
C GLU A 716 -12.05 -10.35 -32.23
N PRO A 717 -13.23 -9.71 -32.24
CA PRO A 717 -14.27 -10.03 -31.27
C PRO A 717 -14.68 -11.48 -31.51
N VAL A 718 -14.59 -12.30 -30.46
CA VAL A 718 -15.20 -13.62 -30.46
C VAL A 718 -16.70 -13.40 -30.56
N GLY A 719 -17.23 -13.49 -31.78
CA GLY A 719 -18.66 -13.61 -31.99
C GLY A 719 -19.15 -14.77 -31.13
N GLU A 720 -20.20 -14.51 -30.36
CA GLU A 720 -20.91 -15.53 -29.58
C GLU A 720 -21.06 -16.78 -30.45
N SER A 721 -20.36 -17.85 -30.08
CA SER A 721 -20.70 -19.17 -30.57
C SER A 721 -22.01 -19.52 -29.90
N ASP A 722 -23.07 -19.15 -30.63
CA ASP A 722 -24.45 -19.47 -30.38
C ASP A 722 -24.59 -21.00 -30.19
N THR A 723 -24.62 -21.43 -28.93
CA THR A 723 -25.12 -22.76 -28.56
C THR A 723 -26.64 -22.68 -28.51
N GLY A 724 -27.24 -22.47 -29.68
CA GLY A 724 -28.67 -22.29 -29.85
C GLY A 724 -29.11 -22.70 -31.25
N GLY A 725 -29.31 -23.99 -31.48
CA GLY A 725 -29.84 -24.44 -32.76
C GLY A 725 -31.23 -23.89 -33.05
N ALA A 726 -31.40 -23.13 -34.14
CA ALA A 726 -32.67 -23.03 -34.87
C ALA A 726 -32.51 -22.36 -36.25
N GLY A 727 -32.90 -23.09 -37.30
CA GLY A 727 -33.70 -22.53 -38.40
C GLY A 727 -32.98 -21.74 -39.50
N ALA A 728 -32.91 -22.35 -40.69
CA ALA A 728 -32.90 -21.60 -41.94
C ALA A 728 -34.11 -20.63 -41.96
N GLY A 729 -33.88 -19.32 -42.05
CA GLY A 729 -34.91 -18.28 -42.03
C GLY A 729 -34.60 -17.14 -43.01
N GLU A 730 -35.45 -17.08 -44.05
CA GLU A 730 -35.81 -16.00 -44.98
C GLU A 730 -35.06 -14.66 -44.97
N ARG A 731 -34.71 -14.18 -46.18
CA ARG A 731 -34.32 -12.78 -46.43
C ARG A 731 -35.35 -11.83 -45.82
N PRO A 732 -34.94 -10.72 -45.18
CA PRO A 732 -35.87 -9.79 -44.59
C PRO A 732 -36.72 -9.09 -45.66
N ASP A 733 -38.03 -9.05 -45.44
CA ASP A 733 -39.00 -8.34 -46.28
C ASP A 733 -38.93 -6.81 -46.02
N PRO A 734 -38.57 -6.00 -47.03
CA PRO A 734 -38.55 -4.53 -46.90
C PRO A 734 -39.90 -3.93 -46.49
N GLU A 735 -41.03 -4.58 -46.83
CA GLU A 735 -42.36 -4.13 -46.40
C GLU A 735 -42.57 -4.31 -44.88
N ALA A 736 -42.00 -5.37 -44.30
CA ALA A 736 -42.05 -5.61 -42.86
C ALA A 736 -41.26 -4.56 -42.07
N LEU A 737 -40.10 -4.12 -42.58
CA LEU A 737 -39.35 -3.02 -41.98
C LEU A 737 -40.11 -1.69 -42.06
N LEU A 738 -40.74 -1.40 -43.20
CA LEU A 738 -41.57 -0.21 -43.37
C LEU A 738 -42.74 -0.17 -42.39
N ALA A 739 -43.34 -1.32 -42.09
CA ALA A 739 -44.40 -1.45 -41.09
C ALA A 739 -43.88 -1.17 -39.66
N LEU A 740 -42.74 -1.75 -39.28
CA LEU A 740 -42.12 -1.53 -37.96
C LEU A 740 -41.66 -0.08 -37.78
N LEU A 741 -41.08 0.54 -38.82
CA LEU A 741 -40.68 1.96 -38.79
C LEU A 741 -41.90 2.88 -38.69
N ALA A 742 -43.04 2.52 -39.30
CA ALA A 742 -44.29 3.27 -39.15
C ALA A 742 -44.91 3.12 -37.75
N GLU A 743 -44.72 1.99 -37.09
CA GLU A 743 -45.13 1.79 -35.69
C GLU A 743 -44.24 2.59 -34.73
N LEU A 744 -42.94 2.69 -35.02
CA LEU A 744 -41.94 3.41 -34.21
C LEU A 744 -42.10 4.95 -34.27
N GLU A 745 -42.42 5.49 -35.44
CA GLU A 745 -42.52 6.93 -35.72
C GLU A 745 -43.35 7.75 -34.69
N PRO A 746 -44.60 7.40 -34.35
CA PRO A 746 -45.38 8.17 -33.39
C PRO A 746 -44.79 8.17 -31.98
N HIS A 747 -44.00 7.15 -31.60
CA HIS A 747 -43.32 7.09 -30.31
C HIS A 747 -42.06 7.95 -30.28
N VAL A 748 -41.31 7.98 -31.39
CA VAL A 748 -40.17 8.88 -31.59
C VAL A 748 -40.62 10.35 -31.60
N GLN A 749 -41.69 10.69 -32.33
CA GLN A 749 -42.25 12.05 -32.38
C GLN A 749 -42.75 12.52 -31.01
N LYS A 750 -43.37 11.62 -30.23
CA LYS A 750 -43.84 11.90 -28.86
C LYS A 750 -42.75 11.79 -27.79
N ARG A 751 -41.51 11.47 -28.17
CA ARG A 751 -40.33 11.34 -27.28
C ARG A 751 -40.53 10.36 -26.13
N LYS A 752 -41.06 9.16 -26.43
CA LYS A 752 -41.35 8.12 -25.45
C LYS A 752 -40.42 6.90 -25.61
N PRO A 753 -39.22 6.88 -24.99
CA PRO A 753 -38.21 5.84 -25.24
C PRO A 753 -38.67 4.44 -24.83
N LYS A 754 -39.35 4.30 -23.68
CA LYS A 754 -39.90 3.01 -23.20
C LYS A 754 -40.91 2.35 -24.13
N LEU A 755 -41.53 3.12 -25.03
CA LEU A 755 -42.46 2.58 -26.04
C LEU A 755 -41.76 2.26 -27.36
N CYS A 756 -40.54 2.76 -27.57
CA CYS A 756 -39.70 2.44 -28.73
C CYS A 756 -38.95 1.12 -28.53
N GLU A 757 -38.49 0.83 -27.31
CA GLU A 757 -37.73 -0.38 -26.93
C GLU A 757 -38.28 -1.69 -27.54
N PRO A 758 -39.56 -2.08 -27.32
CA PRO A 758 -40.06 -3.35 -27.84
C PRO A 758 -40.17 -3.39 -29.37
N ILE A 759 -40.22 -2.24 -30.04
CA ILE A 759 -40.24 -2.16 -31.52
C ILE A 759 -38.81 -2.26 -32.05
N LEU A 760 -37.86 -1.60 -31.38
CA LEU A 760 -36.43 -1.64 -31.73
C LEU A 760 -35.83 -3.04 -31.52
N GLU A 761 -36.26 -3.77 -30.49
CA GLU A 761 -35.89 -5.18 -30.30
C GLU A 761 -36.36 -6.07 -31.47
N LYS A 762 -37.59 -5.88 -31.95
CA LYS A 762 -38.10 -6.60 -33.13
C LYS A 762 -37.30 -6.27 -34.39
N ILE A 763 -36.90 -5.01 -34.55
CA ILE A 763 -36.03 -4.59 -35.64
C ILE A 763 -34.65 -5.24 -35.50
N ALA A 764 -34.04 -5.23 -34.31
CA ALA A 764 -32.73 -5.81 -34.06
C ALA A 764 -32.68 -7.34 -34.23
N ALA A 765 -33.80 -8.03 -33.95
CA ALA A 765 -33.92 -9.47 -34.10
C ALA A 765 -33.94 -9.97 -35.56
N SER A 766 -34.02 -9.07 -36.55
CA SER A 766 -34.05 -9.41 -37.98
C SER A 766 -32.70 -9.14 -38.64
N ALA A 767 -32.26 -10.02 -39.56
CA ALA A 767 -30.97 -9.92 -40.23
C ALA A 767 -31.00 -8.96 -41.44
N TRP A 768 -30.85 -7.66 -41.22
CA TRP A 768 -30.84 -6.62 -42.26
C TRP A 768 -29.49 -6.51 -43.00
N PRO A 769 -29.47 -6.06 -44.27
CA PRO A 769 -28.23 -5.72 -45.00
C PRO A 769 -27.40 -4.66 -44.27
N ASP A 770 -26.06 -4.72 -44.39
CA ASP A 770 -25.12 -3.93 -43.59
C ASP A 770 -25.39 -2.41 -43.61
N GLY A 771 -25.77 -1.85 -44.76
CA GLY A 771 -26.11 -0.43 -44.88
C GLY A 771 -27.34 -0.02 -44.05
N LEU A 772 -28.36 -0.88 -43.98
CA LEU A 772 -29.56 -0.67 -43.15
C LEU A 772 -29.27 -0.92 -41.68
N ARG A 773 -28.37 -1.86 -41.36
CA ARG A 773 -27.99 -2.20 -39.99
C ARG A 773 -27.27 -1.05 -39.29
N LEU A 774 -26.42 -0.31 -40.01
CA LEU A 774 -25.77 0.90 -39.53
C LEU A 774 -26.79 2.00 -39.18
N ASP A 775 -27.66 2.36 -40.12
CA ASP A 775 -28.68 3.40 -39.92
C ASP A 775 -29.65 3.05 -38.77
N LEU A 776 -30.06 1.77 -38.65
CA LEU A 776 -30.93 1.29 -37.57
C LEU A 776 -30.21 1.29 -36.21
N GLY A 777 -28.91 0.95 -36.19
CA GLY A 777 -28.08 1.00 -34.99
C GLY A 777 -27.88 2.43 -34.49
N ASP A 778 -27.63 3.37 -35.39
CA ASP A 778 -27.50 4.79 -35.06
C ASP A 778 -28.82 5.40 -34.57
N MET A 779 -29.94 5.04 -35.20
CA MET A 779 -31.27 5.43 -34.73
C MET A 779 -31.55 4.91 -33.32
N ASN A 780 -31.21 3.64 -33.02
CA ASN A 780 -31.38 3.06 -31.68
C ASN A 780 -30.51 3.80 -30.64
N LYS A 781 -29.24 4.06 -30.95
CA LYS A 781 -28.33 4.83 -30.08
C LYS A 781 -28.86 6.24 -29.80
N LEU A 782 -29.39 6.93 -30.80
CA LEU A 782 -29.96 8.28 -30.64
C LEU A 782 -31.23 8.27 -29.78
N ILE A 783 -32.08 7.25 -29.91
CA ILE A 783 -33.27 7.10 -29.06
C ILE A 783 -32.85 6.82 -27.60
N GLY A 784 -31.87 5.95 -27.36
CA GLY A 784 -31.32 5.69 -26.03
C GLY A 784 -30.69 6.92 -25.38
N LYS A 785 -30.07 7.80 -26.17
CA LYS A 785 -29.52 9.10 -25.73
C LYS A 785 -30.56 10.24 -25.69
N TYR A 786 -31.86 9.94 -25.80
CA TYR A 786 -32.96 10.91 -25.81
C TYR A 786 -32.89 11.98 -26.92
N LYS A 787 -32.11 11.75 -27.99
CA LYS A 787 -31.93 12.66 -29.13
C LYS A 787 -32.98 12.42 -30.24
N PHE A 788 -34.25 12.58 -29.88
CA PHE A 788 -35.38 12.21 -30.74
C PHE A 788 -35.49 12.98 -32.07
N LYS A 789 -34.99 14.23 -32.14
CA LYS A 789 -35.03 15.01 -33.40
C LYS A 789 -34.09 14.43 -34.46
N GLU A 790 -32.90 14.00 -34.04
CA GLU A 790 -31.90 13.38 -34.91
C GLU A 790 -32.34 11.97 -35.30
N ALA A 791 -32.87 11.20 -34.34
CA ALA A 791 -33.45 9.89 -34.61
C ALA A 791 -34.62 9.96 -35.60
N GLN A 792 -35.47 11.00 -35.52
CA GLN A 792 -36.57 11.21 -36.46
C GLN A 792 -36.06 11.46 -37.89
N ALA A 793 -34.97 12.19 -38.08
CA ALA A 793 -34.39 12.44 -39.40
C ALA A 793 -33.86 11.16 -40.06
N ILE A 794 -33.22 10.28 -39.26
CA ILE A 794 -32.77 8.97 -39.75
C ILE A 794 -33.98 8.09 -40.10
N LEU A 795 -35.02 8.07 -39.25
CA LEU A 795 -36.25 7.33 -39.49
C LEU A 795 -36.95 7.77 -40.79
N GLU A 796 -37.05 9.07 -41.04
CA GLU A 796 -37.63 9.62 -42.27
C GLU A 796 -36.80 9.23 -43.50
N THR A 797 -35.47 9.35 -43.42
CA THR A 797 -34.54 8.97 -44.50
C THR A 797 -34.64 7.47 -44.83
N LEU A 798 -34.67 6.61 -43.81
CA LEU A 798 -34.83 5.16 -43.98
C LEU A 798 -36.15 4.82 -44.68
N ARG A 799 -37.25 5.49 -44.32
CA ARG A 799 -38.55 5.27 -44.97
C ARG A 799 -38.59 5.75 -46.41
N GLU A 800 -37.95 6.87 -46.71
CA GLU A 800 -37.85 7.37 -48.10
C GLU A 800 -37.03 6.41 -48.97
N ASN A 801 -35.88 5.95 -48.47
CA ASN A 801 -35.03 4.98 -49.17
C ASN A 801 -35.74 3.64 -49.39
N LEU A 802 -36.49 3.14 -48.40
CA LEU A 802 -37.25 1.90 -48.53
C LEU A 802 -38.50 2.04 -49.42
N LYS A 803 -39.08 3.24 -49.57
CA LYS A 803 -40.20 3.50 -50.50
C LYS A 803 -39.78 3.78 -51.94
N SER A 804 -38.56 4.28 -52.13
CA SER A 804 -38.00 4.60 -53.46
C SER A 804 -37.20 3.46 -54.09
N GLY A 805 -36.86 2.43 -53.30
CA GLY A 805 -36.28 1.17 -53.74
C GLY A 805 -37.33 0.07 -53.94
N GLY A 806 -38.07 0.17 -55.04
CA GLY A 806 -38.80 -0.94 -55.69
C GLY A 806 -38.34 -1.07 -57.14
#